data_AF-A0A936L1B8-F1
#
_entry.id   AF-A0A936L1B8-F1
#
_cell.length_a   1.000
_cell.length_b   1.000
_cell.length_c   1.000
_cell.angle_alpha   90.00
_cell.angle_beta   90.00
_cell.angle_gamma   90.00
#
_symmetry.space_group_name_H-M   'P 1'
#
loop_
_entity.id
_entity.type
_entity.pdbx_description
1 polymer ?
#
loop_
_entity_poly.entity_id
_entity_poly.type
_entity_poly.pdbx_seq_one_letter_code
_entity_poly.pdbx_strand_id
1 'polypeptide(L)'
;MMSAILENLNFLSTVEKEPCTQDNPKKMNPNELTHYFRDALQFSISGGSVEVKISSGLITQLSWHPYLSTIFSYFNLIDDELLSSTKAAESTNNAIKEENGQKFYFAQRRFQDGIQQLNALSPMGLSIREHALYLAEKGIKADKNFIHQCLLNPDPAALVKLKNTIRKAAELKPAAKADDTVFNQLQEYHLLIYTEKAHLLEEVVLSLGTITDELKEILEKIAVEKRQHYMHHGKLAYLQFLSILGQWDEVKILPESAWIGGNLNPKTRILPEIGKFLQEITTFSTQFAPILGGWCTFNEIQSKNGVEIYLGRIKDQLMDLSLICHQMADDYIKRINAGNTSNPDLKLWGEKVEIIIQDINSKKVLKKNLENNTRNFYQFYVTLHHNHQKLNRALDFSKSYPDIMAWKAFSETLDPQTLQLIDAIKSLPAEHWIEDFDEAAHQLFFESWLNPALIDSEEVIKNAGDSQMLKWLLVAESDVKRLKNQGGESEKESPTLFTKVGKWLHFSKAANEKEAVQPGIGQFIISLSEGMGNEISFRLKTEDGSSSDWFVDVEVIKGLTALSKIDKKIDEFVITDRFSVARTVAEVILALNCEIRVFQLKSANILCLLPKALSNALLRELDDLGIKEFQGRTSKQDALIESILETRRKQVLLLFNGLPVDLPSNGFEDQFLLLEKIQKLGFITHSIWASDIIATGGSPCFDELRKELIC
;
A
#
# COMPACT_ATOMS: atom_id res chain seq x y z
N MET A 1 -28.65 -11.48 39.89
CA MET A 1 -27.36 -12.21 40.06
C MET A 1 -27.42 -13.64 39.49
N MET A 2 -28.49 -14.41 39.71
CA MET A 2 -28.65 -15.78 39.14
C MET A 2 -28.65 -15.86 37.60
N SER A 3 -29.34 -14.97 36.87
CA SER A 3 -29.29 -15.01 35.39
C SER A 3 -27.91 -14.62 34.87
N ALA A 4 -27.17 -13.76 35.56
CA ALA A 4 -25.83 -13.33 35.14
C ALA A 4 -24.76 -14.44 35.25
N ILE A 5 -24.88 -15.40 36.18
CA ILE A 5 -23.92 -16.52 36.30
C ILE A 5 -24.21 -17.59 35.24
N LEU A 6 -25.49 -17.89 34.98
CA LEU A 6 -25.93 -18.77 33.90
C LEU A 6 -25.71 -18.14 32.51
N GLU A 7 -25.84 -16.82 32.38
CA GLU A 7 -25.46 -16.05 31.19
C GLU A 7 -23.94 -15.99 31.03
N ASN A 8 -23.14 -15.83 32.10
CA ASN A 8 -21.67 -15.83 32.03
C ASN A 8 -21.08 -17.19 31.64
N LEU A 9 -21.70 -18.31 32.04
CA LEU A 9 -21.37 -19.65 31.52
C LEU A 9 -21.63 -19.77 30.00
N ASN A 10 -22.46 -18.89 29.43
CA ASN A 10 -22.74 -18.78 28.00
C ASN A 10 -21.94 -17.64 27.30
N PHE A 11 -21.29 -16.72 28.04
CA PHE A 11 -20.78 -15.45 27.50
C PHE A 11 -19.28 -15.40 27.17
N LEU A 12 -18.51 -16.46 27.46
CA LEU A 12 -17.04 -16.45 27.29
C LEU A 12 -16.54 -16.62 25.84
N SER A 13 -17.35 -16.30 24.84
CA SER A 13 -16.84 -16.01 23.49
C SER A 13 -17.51 -14.81 22.87
N THR A 14 -16.71 -13.86 22.39
CA THR A 14 -17.11 -12.71 21.55
C THR A 14 -17.64 -13.10 20.16
N VAL A 15 -17.79 -14.40 19.93
CA VAL A 15 -18.48 -15.00 18.79
C VAL A 15 -19.69 -15.71 19.39
N GLU A 16 -20.91 -15.45 18.91
CA GLU A 16 -22.12 -16.17 19.28
C GLU A 16 -21.91 -17.68 19.05
N LYS A 17 -21.44 -18.39 20.08
CA LYS A 17 -21.26 -19.83 20.05
C LYS A 17 -22.43 -20.43 20.80
N GLU A 18 -23.15 -21.36 20.16
CA GLU A 18 -24.28 -22.08 20.76
C GLU A 18 -23.91 -22.64 22.15
N PRO A 19 -24.80 -22.56 23.15
CA PRO A 19 -24.55 -23.14 24.46
C PRO A 19 -24.28 -24.65 24.34
N CYS A 20 -23.35 -25.17 25.14
CA CYS A 20 -23.06 -26.60 25.17
C CYS A 20 -24.27 -27.31 25.78
N THR A 21 -25.00 -28.09 24.99
CA THR A 21 -26.17 -28.86 25.46
C THR A 21 -25.86 -30.35 25.48
N GLN A 22 -26.73 -31.13 26.12
CA GLN A 22 -26.66 -32.59 26.10
C GLN A 22 -26.63 -33.18 24.67
N ASP A 23 -27.20 -32.45 23.70
CA ASP A 23 -27.29 -32.86 22.29
C ASP A 23 -26.11 -32.35 21.43
N ASN A 24 -25.24 -31.49 21.97
CA ASN A 24 -24.07 -30.95 21.26
C ASN A 24 -22.86 -30.81 22.21
N PRO A 25 -22.26 -31.92 22.67
CA PRO A 25 -21.09 -31.87 23.54
C PRO A 25 -19.92 -31.26 22.75
N LYS A 26 -19.53 -30.04 23.12
CA LYS A 26 -18.29 -29.45 22.61
C LYS A 26 -17.11 -30.18 23.20
N LYS A 27 -16.16 -30.56 22.34
CA LYS A 27 -14.83 -30.95 22.77
C LYS A 27 -14.15 -29.73 23.40
N MET A 28 -13.86 -29.81 24.69
CA MET A 28 -13.16 -28.74 25.41
C MET A 28 -11.71 -29.13 25.64
N ASN A 29 -10.80 -28.18 25.44
CA ASN A 29 -9.42 -28.36 25.85
C ASN A 29 -9.28 -28.22 27.39
N PRO A 30 -8.17 -28.69 28.00
CA PRO A 30 -7.99 -28.63 29.45
C PRO A 30 -8.00 -27.22 30.07
N ASN A 31 -7.63 -26.17 29.32
CA ASN A 31 -7.70 -24.79 29.80
C ASN A 31 -9.14 -24.29 29.88
N GLU A 32 -9.94 -24.53 28.84
CA GLU A 32 -11.39 -24.25 28.85
C GLU A 32 -12.06 -24.99 30.00
N LEU A 33 -11.76 -26.29 30.13
CA LEU A 33 -12.25 -27.12 31.23
C LEU A 33 -11.89 -26.55 32.61
N THR A 34 -10.67 -26.01 32.76
CA THR A 34 -10.23 -25.37 34.00
C THR A 34 -11.11 -24.18 34.38
N HIS A 35 -11.47 -23.33 33.40
CA HIS A 35 -12.42 -22.23 33.63
C HIS A 35 -13.78 -22.76 34.07
N TYR A 36 -14.31 -23.81 33.42
CA TYR A 36 -15.58 -24.43 33.82
C TYR A 36 -15.53 -25.02 35.24
N PHE A 37 -14.46 -25.73 35.60
CA PHE A 37 -14.27 -26.24 36.96
C PHE A 37 -14.28 -25.10 37.98
N ARG A 38 -13.62 -23.98 37.65
CA ARG A 38 -13.58 -22.80 38.51
C ARG A 38 -14.94 -22.14 38.66
N ASP A 39 -15.69 -21.97 37.57
CA ASP A 39 -17.03 -21.37 37.61
C ASP A 39 -18.01 -22.26 38.38
N ALA A 40 -17.94 -23.57 38.18
CA ALA A 40 -18.72 -24.52 38.95
C ALA A 40 -18.35 -24.49 40.46
N LEU A 41 -17.07 -24.35 40.77
CA LEU A 41 -16.60 -24.18 42.15
C LEU A 41 -17.11 -22.86 42.75
N GLN A 42 -17.06 -21.75 42.01
CA GLN A 42 -17.61 -20.46 42.45
C GLN A 42 -19.13 -20.48 42.64
N PHE A 43 -19.86 -21.19 41.77
CA PHE A 43 -21.29 -21.43 41.94
C PHE A 43 -21.55 -22.16 43.25
N SER A 44 -20.73 -23.18 43.57
CA SER A 44 -20.82 -23.85 44.86
C SER A 44 -20.49 -22.91 46.03
N ILE A 45 -19.44 -22.10 45.90
CA ILE A 45 -19.11 -21.09 46.93
C ILE A 45 -20.28 -20.10 47.15
N SER A 46 -21.08 -19.84 46.14
CA SER A 46 -22.21 -18.90 46.22
C SER A 46 -23.50 -19.51 46.79
N GLY A 47 -23.45 -20.74 47.33
CA GLY A 47 -24.61 -21.44 47.89
C GLY A 47 -25.16 -22.55 47.00
N GLY A 48 -24.74 -22.64 45.74
CA GLY A 48 -25.08 -23.76 44.88
C GLY A 48 -24.49 -25.10 45.33
N SER A 49 -25.01 -26.21 44.82
CA SER A 49 -24.37 -27.53 44.93
C SER A 49 -23.95 -28.00 43.55
N VAL A 50 -22.72 -28.49 43.41
CA VAL A 50 -22.19 -29.08 42.18
C VAL A 50 -21.72 -30.50 42.46
N GLU A 51 -22.20 -31.44 41.67
CA GLU A 51 -21.68 -32.81 41.60
C GLU A 51 -20.96 -32.97 40.25
N VAL A 52 -19.65 -33.15 40.28
CA VAL A 52 -18.82 -33.45 39.11
C VAL A 52 -18.57 -34.95 39.07
N LYS A 53 -18.93 -35.61 37.96
CA LYS A 53 -18.61 -37.01 37.67
C LYS A 53 -17.54 -37.07 36.60
N ILE A 54 -16.44 -37.73 36.93
CA ILE A 54 -15.27 -37.83 36.05
C ILE A 54 -14.71 -39.26 36.07
N SER A 55 -14.17 -39.73 34.95
CA SER A 55 -13.50 -41.03 34.91
C SER A 55 -12.13 -40.96 35.61
N SER A 56 -11.74 -42.05 36.27
CA SER A 56 -10.43 -42.12 36.96
C SER A 56 -9.25 -41.97 36.01
N GLY A 57 -9.38 -42.48 34.77
CA GLY A 57 -8.38 -42.29 33.72
C GLY A 57 -8.21 -40.83 33.33
N LEU A 58 -9.31 -40.07 33.24
CA LEU A 58 -9.30 -38.67 32.85
C LEU A 58 -8.67 -37.76 33.92
N ILE A 59 -8.87 -38.04 35.21
CA ILE A 59 -8.20 -37.32 36.30
C ILE A 59 -6.68 -37.37 36.13
N THR A 60 -6.14 -38.56 35.87
CA THR A 60 -4.71 -38.74 35.64
C THR A 60 -4.27 -37.98 34.39
N GLN A 61 -5.11 -37.94 33.35
CA GLN A 61 -4.83 -37.23 32.10
C GLN A 61 -4.91 -35.70 32.21
N LEU A 62 -5.56 -35.18 33.25
CA LEU A 62 -5.76 -33.74 33.48
C LEU A 62 -4.86 -33.19 34.60
N SER A 63 -4.22 -34.06 35.39
CA SER A 63 -3.36 -33.65 36.50
C SER A 63 -2.05 -32.98 36.08
N TRP A 64 -1.74 -32.88 34.79
CA TRP A 64 -0.64 -32.05 34.32
C TRP A 64 -0.97 -30.55 34.45
N HIS A 65 -2.25 -30.17 34.38
CA HIS A 65 -2.67 -28.78 34.46
C HIS A 65 -2.60 -28.29 35.92
N PRO A 66 -1.90 -27.18 36.24
CA PRO A 66 -1.61 -26.80 37.62
C PRO A 66 -2.86 -26.58 38.50
N TYR A 67 -3.90 -25.97 37.91
CA TYR A 67 -5.17 -25.77 38.62
C TYR A 67 -5.86 -27.10 38.95
N LEU A 68 -6.08 -27.96 37.94
CA LEU A 68 -6.78 -29.23 38.11
C LEU A 68 -6.01 -30.19 39.02
N SER A 69 -4.68 -30.23 38.92
CA SER A 69 -3.83 -31.00 39.84
C SER A 69 -4.07 -30.59 41.30
N THR A 70 -4.06 -29.29 41.58
CA THR A 70 -4.29 -28.75 42.93
C THR A 70 -5.69 -29.09 43.45
N ILE A 71 -6.72 -28.97 42.60
CA ILE A 71 -8.10 -29.32 42.95
C ILE A 71 -8.23 -30.84 43.21
N PHE A 72 -7.68 -31.68 42.33
CA PHE A 72 -7.76 -33.14 42.48
C PHE A 72 -6.99 -33.65 43.68
N SER A 73 -5.83 -33.06 43.98
CA SER A 73 -5.10 -33.32 45.22
C SER A 73 -5.94 -32.97 46.46
N TYR A 74 -6.58 -31.78 46.47
CA TYR A 74 -7.43 -31.38 47.59
C TYR A 74 -8.57 -32.38 47.87
N PHE A 75 -9.14 -32.99 46.83
CA PHE A 75 -10.16 -34.04 46.95
C PHE A 75 -9.59 -35.46 47.14
N ASN A 76 -8.28 -35.62 47.36
CA ASN A 76 -7.56 -36.90 47.48
C ASN A 76 -7.80 -37.84 46.30
N LEU A 77 -7.92 -37.30 45.09
CA LEU A 77 -8.13 -38.07 43.87
C LEU A 77 -6.81 -38.48 43.20
N ILE A 78 -5.73 -37.77 43.50
CA ILE A 78 -4.36 -38.06 43.07
C ILE A 78 -3.40 -37.86 44.25
N ASP A 79 -2.28 -38.58 44.25
CA ASP A 79 -1.17 -38.33 45.17
C ASP A 79 -0.38 -37.10 44.69
N ASP A 80 -0.11 -36.19 45.63
CA ASP A 80 0.37 -34.85 45.31
C ASP A 80 1.90 -34.78 45.14
N GLU A 81 2.41 -35.30 44.02
CA GLU A 81 3.84 -35.16 43.68
C GLU A 81 4.20 -33.72 43.26
N LEU A 82 3.25 -32.95 42.72
CA LEU A 82 3.51 -31.59 42.20
C LEU A 82 3.66 -30.55 43.34
N LEU A 83 2.79 -30.57 44.35
CA LEU A 83 2.88 -29.65 45.50
C LEU A 83 3.89 -30.11 46.56
N SER A 84 4.28 -31.39 46.58
CA SER A 84 5.32 -31.89 47.50
C SER A 84 6.74 -31.46 47.11
N SER A 85 6.93 -30.90 45.90
CA SER A 85 8.17 -30.19 45.55
C SER A 85 8.24 -28.87 46.32
N THR A 86 8.90 -28.91 47.49
CA THR A 86 9.07 -27.82 48.47
C THR A 86 9.52 -26.47 47.88
N LYS A 87 10.14 -26.44 46.70
CA LYS A 87 10.52 -25.20 46.00
C LYS A 87 9.33 -24.43 45.41
N ALA A 88 8.27 -25.11 44.98
CA ALA A 88 7.08 -24.45 44.45
C ALA A 88 6.37 -23.64 45.55
N ALA A 89 6.21 -24.22 46.75
CA ALA A 89 5.61 -23.60 47.93
C ALA A 89 6.40 -22.39 48.48
N GLU A 90 7.74 -22.42 48.42
CA GLU A 90 8.58 -21.26 48.78
C GLU A 90 8.57 -20.16 47.71
N SER A 91 8.45 -20.55 46.43
CA SER A 91 8.32 -19.60 45.31
C SER A 91 6.94 -18.94 45.28
N THR A 92 5.84 -19.65 45.60
CA THR A 92 4.49 -19.06 45.75
C THR A 92 4.44 -18.10 46.92
N ASN A 93 5.04 -18.43 48.07
CA ASN A 93 5.10 -17.52 49.22
C ASN A 93 5.91 -16.24 48.94
N ASN A 94 6.94 -16.30 48.08
CA ASN A 94 7.67 -15.11 47.62
C ASN A 94 6.97 -14.38 46.46
N ALA A 95 6.22 -15.08 45.61
CA ALA A 95 5.44 -14.53 44.50
C ALA A 95 4.22 -13.71 44.97
N ILE A 96 3.73 -13.95 46.19
CA ILE A 96 2.65 -13.18 46.83
C ILE A 96 3.10 -11.75 47.21
N LYS A 97 4.39 -11.42 47.13
CA LYS A 97 4.83 -10.02 47.23
C LYS A 97 4.33 -9.23 46.00
N GLU A 98 3.66 -8.09 46.23
CA GLU A 98 3.04 -7.25 45.18
C GLU A 98 3.96 -6.96 43.98
N GLU A 99 5.27 -6.84 44.21
CA GLU A 99 6.29 -6.60 43.17
C GLU A 99 6.37 -7.74 42.13
N ASN A 100 6.14 -8.99 42.55
CA ASN A 100 6.14 -10.14 41.64
C ASN A 100 4.83 -10.22 40.85
N GLY A 101 3.69 -9.87 41.47
CA GLY A 101 2.38 -9.78 40.80
C GLY A 101 2.39 -8.87 39.57
N GLN A 102 3.06 -7.72 39.66
CA GLN A 102 3.22 -6.82 38.51
C GLN A 102 4.07 -7.44 37.40
N LYS A 103 5.23 -8.05 37.74
CA LYS A 103 6.10 -8.72 36.75
C LYS A 103 5.36 -9.84 36.02
N PHE A 104 4.55 -10.64 36.73
CA PHE A 104 3.72 -11.70 36.12
C PHE A 104 2.74 -11.14 35.10
N TYR A 105 2.00 -10.09 35.49
CA TYR A 105 1.02 -9.45 34.63
C TYR A 105 1.69 -8.84 33.38
N PHE A 106 2.83 -8.17 33.54
CA PHE A 106 3.57 -7.61 32.41
C PHE A 106 4.10 -8.68 31.46
N ALA A 107 4.59 -9.83 31.96
CA ALA A 107 5.07 -10.91 31.11
C ALA A 107 3.94 -11.53 30.26
N GLN A 108 2.79 -11.84 30.87
CA GLN A 108 1.64 -12.38 30.14
C GLN A 108 1.11 -11.38 29.12
N ARG A 109 0.97 -10.12 29.53
CA ARG A 109 0.46 -9.06 28.66
C ARG A 109 1.42 -8.83 27.49
N ARG A 110 2.72 -8.75 27.73
CA ARG A 110 3.73 -8.63 26.66
C ARG A 110 3.63 -9.79 25.68
N PHE A 111 3.52 -11.03 26.17
CA PHE A 111 3.38 -12.20 25.30
C PHE A 111 2.07 -12.17 24.49
N GLN A 112 0.93 -11.84 25.11
CA GLN A 112 -0.35 -11.73 24.43
C GLN A 112 -0.37 -10.62 23.39
N ASP A 113 0.10 -9.43 23.75
CA ASP A 113 0.23 -8.29 22.84
C ASP A 113 1.18 -8.64 21.69
N GLY A 114 2.27 -9.35 21.98
CA GLY A 114 3.24 -9.84 20.99
C GLY A 114 2.66 -10.87 20.01
N ILE A 115 1.98 -11.92 20.48
CA ILE A 115 1.27 -12.89 19.61
C ILE A 115 0.20 -12.19 18.78
N GLN A 116 -0.57 -11.30 19.40
CA GLN A 116 -1.61 -10.56 18.71
C GLN A 116 -1.02 -9.71 17.59
N GLN A 117 0.05 -8.98 17.86
CA GLN A 117 0.70 -8.15 16.86
C GLN A 117 1.35 -8.97 15.75
N LEU A 118 2.00 -10.08 16.09
CA LEU A 118 2.62 -10.99 15.14
C LEU A 118 1.62 -11.47 14.07
N ASN A 119 0.36 -11.67 14.48
CA ASN A 119 -0.71 -12.21 13.65
C ASN A 119 -1.75 -11.16 13.20
N ALA A 120 -1.69 -9.92 13.70
CA ALA A 120 -2.61 -8.86 13.32
C ALA A 120 -2.28 -8.36 11.91
N LEU A 121 -3.31 -8.15 11.09
CA LEU A 121 -3.15 -7.57 9.77
C LEU A 121 -2.66 -6.12 9.89
N SER A 122 -1.60 -5.82 9.17
CA SER A 122 -1.18 -4.44 8.91
C SER A 122 -2.18 -3.71 8.01
N PRO A 123 -2.07 -2.38 7.86
CA PRO A 123 -2.79 -1.63 6.83
C PRO A 123 -2.52 -2.13 5.40
N MET A 124 -1.44 -2.86 5.18
CA MET A 124 -1.10 -3.48 3.90
C MET A 124 -1.76 -4.85 3.67
N GLY A 125 -2.49 -5.37 4.66
CA GLY A 125 -3.25 -6.62 4.55
C GLY A 125 -2.44 -7.89 4.81
N LEU A 126 -1.20 -7.76 5.25
CA LEU A 126 -0.37 -8.89 5.75
C LEU A 126 -0.07 -8.70 7.24
N SER A 127 0.04 -9.80 7.98
CA SER A 127 0.60 -9.81 9.33
C SER A 127 2.13 -9.79 9.31
N ILE A 128 2.77 -9.46 10.45
CA ILE A 128 4.24 -9.52 10.60
C ILE A 128 4.74 -10.94 10.26
N ARG A 129 4.01 -11.95 10.75
CA ARG A 129 4.25 -13.36 10.46
C ARG A 129 4.23 -13.65 8.96
N GLU A 130 3.14 -13.31 8.28
CA GLU A 130 3.01 -13.57 6.84
C GLU A 130 4.07 -12.85 6.03
N HIS A 131 4.40 -11.61 6.42
CA HIS A 131 5.44 -10.84 5.75
C HIS A 131 6.83 -11.46 5.92
N ALA A 132 7.21 -11.86 7.14
CA ALA A 132 8.48 -12.52 7.37
C ALA A 132 8.60 -13.82 6.56
N LEU A 133 7.52 -14.62 6.50
CA LEU A 133 7.51 -15.84 5.69
C LEU A 133 7.61 -15.55 4.18
N TYR A 134 6.96 -14.49 3.71
CA TYR A 134 7.06 -14.04 2.32
C TYR A 134 8.49 -13.62 1.96
N LEU A 135 9.12 -12.79 2.81
CA LEU A 135 10.50 -12.35 2.61
C LEU A 135 11.47 -13.52 2.62
N ALA A 136 11.28 -14.49 3.53
CA ALA A 136 12.11 -15.69 3.58
C ALA A 136 12.00 -16.58 2.33
N GLU A 137 10.84 -16.61 1.67
CA GLU A 137 10.64 -17.42 0.47
C GLU A 137 11.20 -16.73 -0.80
N LYS A 138 11.02 -15.41 -0.90
CA LYS A 138 11.31 -14.65 -2.13
C LYS A 138 12.67 -13.95 -2.10
N GLY A 139 13.22 -13.68 -0.91
CA GLY A 139 14.32 -12.75 -0.71
C GLY A 139 13.92 -11.32 -1.08
N ILE A 140 14.80 -10.35 -0.83
CA ILE A 140 14.67 -9.02 -1.43
C ILE A 140 15.27 -9.05 -2.83
N LYS A 141 14.46 -8.70 -3.82
CA LYS A 141 14.88 -8.46 -5.20
C LYS A 141 15.04 -6.97 -5.51
N ALA A 142 14.38 -6.09 -4.77
CA ALA A 142 14.32 -4.67 -5.10
C ALA A 142 15.65 -3.91 -4.84
N ASP A 143 15.96 -2.95 -5.72
CA ASP A 143 17.09 -2.02 -5.58
C ASP A 143 16.90 -1.15 -4.32
N LYS A 144 17.89 -1.17 -3.41
CA LYS A 144 17.88 -0.37 -2.18
C LYS A 144 17.62 1.12 -2.41
N ASN A 145 18.02 1.67 -3.56
CA ASN A 145 17.74 3.07 -3.88
C ASN A 145 16.26 3.32 -4.17
N PHE A 146 15.57 2.37 -4.83
CA PHE A 146 14.13 2.46 -5.07
C PHE A 146 13.35 2.35 -3.76
N ILE A 147 13.74 1.39 -2.92
CA ILE A 147 13.23 1.22 -1.55
C ILE A 147 13.37 2.55 -0.78
N HIS A 148 14.55 3.18 -0.82
CA HIS A 148 14.78 4.41 -0.07
C HIS A 148 13.96 5.61 -0.58
N GLN A 149 13.51 5.62 -1.83
CA GLN A 149 12.63 6.67 -2.34
C GLN A 149 11.16 6.48 -1.92
N CYS A 150 10.71 5.23 -1.70
CA CYS A 150 9.41 4.96 -1.06
C CYS A 150 9.33 5.56 0.36
N LEU A 151 10.47 5.70 1.06
CA LEU A 151 10.57 6.16 2.46
C LEU A 151 10.25 7.64 2.72
N LEU A 152 10.13 8.49 1.71
CA LEU A 152 9.83 9.90 1.93
C LEU A 152 8.39 10.13 2.48
N ASN A 153 7.55 9.09 2.50
CA ASN A 153 6.20 9.11 3.05
C ASN A 153 5.99 7.96 4.06
N PRO A 154 6.27 8.17 5.37
CA PRO A 154 6.28 7.11 6.38
C PRO A 154 4.88 6.69 6.87
N ASP A 155 3.80 7.38 6.47
CA ASP A 155 2.44 7.07 6.91
C ASP A 155 1.87 5.86 6.13
N PRO A 156 1.40 4.80 6.80
CA PRO A 156 0.81 3.63 6.15
C PRO A 156 -0.39 3.98 5.27
N ALA A 157 -1.20 4.97 5.67
CA ALA A 157 -2.32 5.43 4.87
C ALA A 157 -1.84 6.10 3.56
N ALA A 158 -0.72 6.82 3.62
CA ALA A 158 -0.10 7.40 2.45
C ALA A 158 0.45 6.32 1.49
N LEU A 159 1.08 5.28 2.01
CA LEU A 159 1.58 4.16 1.20
C LEU A 159 0.44 3.40 0.50
N VAL A 160 -0.70 3.17 1.18
CA VAL A 160 -1.89 2.55 0.56
C VAL A 160 -2.46 3.42 -0.55
N LYS A 161 -2.55 4.75 -0.33
CA LYS A 161 -2.98 5.69 -1.37
C LYS A 161 -2.03 5.67 -2.56
N LEU A 162 -0.73 5.63 -2.28
CA LEU A 162 0.34 5.60 -3.28
C LEU A 162 0.30 4.33 -4.13
N LYS A 163 -0.02 3.16 -3.54
CA LYS A 163 -0.25 1.91 -4.28
C LYS A 163 -1.28 2.07 -5.39
N ASN A 164 -2.42 2.71 -5.09
CA ASN A 164 -3.47 2.96 -6.09
C ASN A 164 -2.99 3.94 -7.16
N THR A 165 -2.20 4.94 -6.78
CA THR A 165 -1.58 5.87 -7.72
C THR A 165 -0.59 5.17 -8.64
N ILE A 166 0.25 4.28 -8.12
CA ILE A 166 1.22 3.48 -8.91
C ILE A 166 0.48 2.52 -9.84
N ARG A 167 -0.64 1.93 -9.40
CA ARG A 167 -1.46 1.05 -10.26
C ARG A 167 -1.98 1.81 -11.45
N LYS A 168 -2.58 2.98 -11.20
CA LYS A 168 -3.05 3.87 -12.25
C LYS A 168 -1.91 4.35 -13.15
N ALA A 169 -0.72 4.60 -12.59
CA ALA A 169 0.47 4.91 -13.37
C ALA A 169 0.83 3.74 -14.30
N ALA A 170 0.97 2.52 -13.77
CA ALA A 170 1.30 1.34 -14.56
C ALA A 170 0.29 1.10 -15.70
N GLU A 171 -1.01 1.28 -15.45
CA GLU A 171 -2.08 1.21 -16.45
C GLU A 171 -1.95 2.27 -17.54
N LEU A 172 -1.56 3.49 -17.17
CA LEU A 172 -1.42 4.63 -18.09
C LEU A 172 -0.02 4.70 -18.73
N LYS A 173 0.92 3.83 -18.36
CA LYS A 173 2.29 3.88 -18.88
C LYS A 173 2.24 3.65 -20.40
N PRO A 174 2.74 4.59 -21.22
CA PRO A 174 2.71 4.42 -22.67
C PRO A 174 3.47 3.16 -23.10
N ALA A 175 2.83 2.29 -23.90
CA ALA A 175 3.43 1.05 -24.39
C ALA A 175 4.59 1.28 -25.38
N ALA A 176 4.54 2.40 -26.11
CA ALA A 176 5.62 2.78 -27.00
C ALA A 176 6.81 3.33 -26.19
N LYS A 177 8.02 2.90 -26.55
CA LYS A 177 9.21 3.75 -26.40
C LYS A 177 8.94 4.97 -27.27
N ALA A 178 8.19 5.94 -26.75
CA ALA A 178 8.10 7.25 -27.34
C ALA A 178 9.54 7.76 -27.35
N ASP A 179 10.18 7.63 -28.50
CA ASP A 179 11.50 8.16 -28.78
C ASP A 179 11.54 9.58 -28.20
N ASP A 180 12.61 9.97 -27.52
CA ASP A 180 12.66 11.26 -26.79
C ASP A 180 12.26 12.44 -27.71
N THR A 181 12.39 12.26 -29.02
CA THR A 181 11.85 13.10 -30.10
C THR A 181 10.33 13.37 -30.01
N VAL A 182 9.49 12.36 -29.76
CA VAL A 182 8.03 12.48 -29.59
C VAL A 182 7.70 13.19 -28.28
N PHE A 183 8.44 12.92 -27.21
CA PHE A 183 8.30 13.61 -25.92
C PHE A 183 8.76 15.08 -26.00
N ASN A 184 9.78 15.38 -26.79
CA ASN A 184 10.27 16.73 -27.05
C ASN A 184 9.30 17.53 -27.93
N GLN A 185 8.68 16.89 -28.93
CA GLN A 185 7.55 17.49 -29.66
C GLN A 185 6.38 17.79 -28.71
N LEU A 186 6.08 16.88 -27.79
CA LEU A 186 5.15 17.13 -26.70
C LEU A 186 5.54 18.31 -25.83
N GLN A 187 6.82 18.56 -25.50
CA GLN A 187 7.21 19.75 -24.74
C GLN A 187 6.90 21.06 -25.50
N GLU A 188 7.06 21.08 -26.82
CA GLU A 188 6.68 22.23 -27.65
C GLU A 188 5.17 22.50 -27.58
N TYR A 189 4.34 21.45 -27.53
CA TYR A 189 2.87 21.54 -27.49
C TYR A 189 2.27 21.62 -26.07
N HIS A 190 2.96 21.09 -25.05
CA HIS A 190 2.64 21.22 -23.61
C HIS A 190 2.63 22.67 -23.14
N LEU A 191 3.22 23.58 -23.92
CA LEU A 191 3.34 24.98 -23.55
C LEU A 191 2.04 25.77 -23.76
N LEU A 192 1.03 25.20 -24.41
CA LEU A 192 -0.19 25.95 -24.71
C LEU A 192 -1.49 25.28 -24.28
N ILE A 193 -1.59 24.00 -23.90
CA ILE A 193 -2.88 23.34 -23.63
C ILE A 193 -2.92 22.69 -22.22
N TYR A 194 -4.07 22.78 -21.54
CA TYR A 194 -4.40 21.99 -20.36
C TYR A 194 -4.86 20.59 -20.78
N THR A 195 -4.08 19.58 -20.43
CA THR A 195 -4.24 18.18 -20.85
C THR A 195 -5.60 17.58 -20.45
N GLU A 196 -6.09 17.89 -19.24
CA GLU A 196 -7.41 17.44 -18.75
C GLU A 196 -8.61 17.98 -19.57
N LYS A 197 -8.39 19.02 -20.37
CA LYS A 197 -9.39 19.66 -21.25
C LYS A 197 -9.16 19.39 -22.72
N ALA A 198 -8.35 18.39 -23.07
CA ALA A 198 -8.05 18.04 -24.46
C ALA A 198 -9.31 17.76 -25.31
N HIS A 199 -10.40 17.26 -24.71
CA HIS A 199 -11.66 17.05 -25.40
C HIS A 199 -12.30 18.33 -25.96
N LEU A 200 -11.97 19.50 -25.39
CA LEU A 200 -12.44 20.81 -25.88
C LEU A 200 -11.52 21.41 -26.96
N LEU A 201 -10.37 20.78 -27.24
CA LEU A 201 -9.38 21.29 -28.19
C LEU A 201 -9.93 21.36 -29.62
N GLU A 202 -10.71 20.36 -30.03
CA GLU A 202 -11.33 20.31 -31.35
C GLU A 202 -12.25 21.51 -31.59
N GLU A 203 -13.02 21.91 -30.58
CA GLU A 203 -13.91 23.07 -30.65
C GLU A 203 -13.12 24.38 -30.76
N VAL A 204 -12.03 24.51 -30.00
CA VAL A 204 -11.14 25.69 -30.05
C VAL A 204 -10.44 25.79 -31.41
N VAL A 205 -9.94 24.67 -31.93
CA VAL A 205 -9.32 24.58 -33.26
C VAL A 205 -10.31 25.01 -34.34
N LEU A 206 -11.52 24.47 -34.31
CA LEU A 206 -12.57 24.79 -35.29
C LEU A 206 -12.99 26.28 -35.22
N SER A 207 -13.14 26.82 -34.01
CA SER A 207 -13.46 28.24 -33.79
C SER A 207 -12.36 29.15 -34.33
N LEU A 208 -11.09 28.82 -34.08
CA LEU A 208 -9.95 29.59 -34.60
C LEU A 208 -9.81 29.48 -36.12
N GLY A 209 -10.03 28.30 -36.69
CA GLY A 209 -10.02 28.11 -38.14
C GLY A 209 -11.07 28.98 -38.82
N THR A 210 -12.31 28.94 -38.31
CA THR A 210 -13.43 29.73 -38.84
C THR A 210 -13.12 31.22 -38.87
N ILE A 211 -12.64 31.82 -37.77
CA ILE A 211 -12.33 33.25 -37.75
C ILE A 211 -11.11 33.61 -38.62
N THR A 212 -10.16 32.68 -38.75
CA THR A 212 -8.97 32.87 -39.59
C THR A 212 -9.34 32.89 -41.07
N ASP A 213 -10.23 31.99 -41.50
CA ASP A 213 -10.70 31.89 -42.87
C ASP A 213 -11.62 33.08 -43.23
N GLU A 214 -12.52 33.48 -42.33
CA GLU A 214 -13.35 34.69 -42.52
C GLU A 214 -12.49 35.95 -42.71
N LEU A 215 -11.43 36.12 -41.89
CA LEU A 215 -10.53 37.26 -42.05
C LEU A 215 -9.78 37.22 -43.38
N LYS A 216 -9.31 36.03 -43.78
CA LYS A 216 -8.61 35.84 -45.04
C LYS A 216 -9.49 36.26 -46.22
N GLU A 217 -10.75 35.81 -46.24
CA GLU A 217 -11.71 36.16 -47.28
C GLU A 217 -11.97 37.68 -47.35
N ILE A 218 -12.16 38.33 -46.19
CA ILE A 218 -12.34 39.79 -46.12
C ILE A 218 -11.10 40.52 -46.64
N LEU A 219 -9.89 40.11 -46.24
CA LEU A 219 -8.64 40.73 -46.69
C LEU A 219 -8.40 40.50 -48.19
N GLU A 220 -8.71 39.32 -48.72
CA GLU A 220 -8.62 39.00 -50.15
C GLU A 220 -9.61 39.83 -50.97
N LYS A 221 -10.85 40.00 -50.51
CA LYS A 221 -11.85 40.87 -51.15
C LYS A 221 -11.36 42.32 -51.20
N ILE A 222 -10.83 42.84 -50.09
CA ILE A 222 -10.23 44.18 -50.04
C ILE A 222 -9.02 44.27 -50.99
N ALA A 223 -8.19 43.23 -51.04
CA ALA A 223 -7.06 43.17 -51.96
C ALA A 223 -7.51 43.32 -53.42
N VAL A 224 -8.53 42.57 -53.82
CA VAL A 224 -9.08 42.59 -55.17
C VAL A 224 -9.68 43.96 -55.49
N GLU A 225 -10.50 44.52 -54.60
CA GLU A 225 -11.09 45.85 -54.75
C GLU A 225 -10.01 46.93 -54.92
N LYS A 226 -8.96 46.89 -54.09
CA LYS A 226 -7.85 47.85 -54.16
C LYS A 226 -6.98 47.67 -55.39
N ARG A 227 -6.71 46.43 -55.82
CA ARG A 227 -6.02 46.15 -57.09
C ARG A 227 -6.81 46.71 -58.27
N GLN A 228 -8.13 46.52 -58.31
CA GLN A 228 -8.99 47.08 -59.36
C GLN A 228 -8.98 48.62 -59.34
N HIS A 229 -9.07 49.21 -58.15
CA HIS A 229 -8.99 50.66 -57.98
C HIS A 229 -7.65 51.22 -58.48
N TYR A 230 -6.52 50.67 -58.03
CA TYR A 230 -5.19 51.11 -58.50
C TYR A 230 -4.97 50.84 -59.98
N MET A 231 -5.49 49.74 -60.52
CA MET A 231 -5.43 49.43 -61.95
C MET A 231 -6.24 50.45 -62.77
N HIS A 232 -7.41 50.86 -62.30
CA HIS A 232 -8.20 51.91 -62.94
C HIS A 232 -7.44 53.25 -62.95
N HIS A 233 -6.89 53.65 -61.80
CA HIS A 233 -6.06 54.86 -61.70
C HIS A 233 -4.79 54.77 -62.55
N GLY A 234 -4.17 53.60 -62.66
CA GLY A 234 -3.01 53.35 -63.51
C GLY A 234 -3.32 53.45 -64.99
N LYS A 235 -4.49 52.97 -65.43
CA LYS A 235 -4.97 53.16 -66.80
C LYS A 235 -5.19 54.63 -67.11
N LEU A 236 -5.78 55.39 -66.19
CA LEU A 236 -5.92 56.84 -66.33
C LEU A 236 -4.56 57.54 -66.41
N ALA A 237 -3.61 57.13 -65.57
CA ALA A 237 -2.23 57.62 -65.62
C ALA A 237 -1.58 57.31 -66.98
N TYR A 238 -1.75 56.10 -67.49
CA TYR A 238 -1.22 55.70 -68.79
C TYR A 238 -1.79 56.54 -69.95
N LEU A 239 -3.11 56.75 -69.97
CA LEU A 239 -3.76 57.56 -71.00
C LEU A 239 -3.30 59.04 -70.94
N GLN A 240 -3.21 59.61 -69.74
CA GLN A 240 -2.73 60.98 -69.57
C GLN A 240 -1.24 61.11 -69.91
N PHE A 241 -0.44 60.07 -69.61
CA PHE A 241 0.97 59.99 -69.98
C PHE A 241 1.17 59.93 -71.50
N LEU A 242 0.33 59.20 -72.24
CA LEU A 242 0.37 59.19 -73.71
C LEU A 242 0.09 60.58 -74.30
N SER A 243 -0.85 61.33 -73.72
CA SER A 243 -1.10 62.72 -74.10
C SER A 243 0.12 63.61 -73.87
N ILE A 244 0.80 63.44 -72.73
CA ILE A 244 2.04 64.15 -72.40
C ILE A 244 3.17 63.77 -73.37
N LEU A 245 3.30 62.49 -73.73
CA LEU A 245 4.28 62.04 -74.73
C LEU A 245 4.02 62.67 -76.10
N GLY A 246 2.75 62.76 -76.53
CA GLY A 246 2.40 63.43 -77.78
C GLY A 246 2.78 64.92 -77.80
N GLN A 247 2.55 65.63 -76.69
CA GLN A 247 3.02 67.01 -76.55
C GLN A 247 4.55 67.11 -76.45
N TRP A 248 5.21 66.12 -75.85
CA TRP A 248 6.67 66.07 -75.79
C TRP A 248 7.30 66.01 -77.17
N ASP A 249 6.71 65.25 -78.10
CA ASP A 249 7.20 65.18 -79.48
C ASP A 249 7.15 66.54 -80.18
N GLU A 250 6.16 67.39 -79.86
CA GLU A 250 6.08 68.78 -80.34
C GLU A 250 7.16 69.67 -79.70
N VAL A 251 7.35 69.56 -78.38
CA VAL A 251 8.34 70.34 -77.61
C VAL A 251 9.78 69.92 -77.95
N LYS A 252 10.02 68.65 -78.27
CA LYS A 252 11.35 68.07 -78.56
C LYS A 252 11.98 68.65 -79.84
N ILE A 253 11.17 69.18 -80.76
CA ILE A 253 11.59 69.79 -82.03
C ILE A 253 12.17 71.21 -81.80
N LEU A 254 11.93 71.82 -80.64
CA LEU A 254 12.49 73.12 -80.30
C LEU A 254 14.03 73.07 -80.15
N PRO A 255 14.75 74.14 -80.57
CA PRO A 255 16.22 74.20 -80.50
C PRO A 255 16.73 74.15 -79.06
N GLU A 256 17.92 73.56 -78.84
CA GLU A 256 18.52 73.36 -77.49
C GLU A 256 18.70 74.66 -76.70
N SER A 257 18.83 75.80 -77.37
CA SER A 257 18.89 77.13 -76.75
C SER A 257 17.64 77.47 -75.92
N ALA A 258 16.50 76.82 -76.18
CA ALA A 258 15.26 76.98 -75.42
C ALA A 258 15.31 76.35 -74.01
N TRP A 259 16.31 75.51 -73.74
CA TRP A 259 16.50 74.79 -72.47
C TRP A 259 17.59 75.39 -71.58
N ILE A 260 18.33 76.40 -72.06
CA ILE A 260 19.46 76.99 -71.33
C ILE A 260 18.93 77.86 -70.17
N GLY A 261 18.75 77.20 -69.03
CA GLY A 261 18.34 77.80 -67.76
C GLY A 261 18.83 76.98 -66.57
N GLY A 262 20.10 76.55 -66.61
CA GLY A 262 20.77 75.95 -65.45
C GLY A 262 20.94 77.00 -64.35
N ASN A 263 20.30 76.77 -63.21
CA ASN A 263 20.12 77.66 -62.05
C ASN A 263 19.30 78.92 -62.33
N LEU A 264 18.07 78.92 -61.78
CA LEU A 264 17.10 80.02 -61.76
C LEU A 264 17.75 81.37 -61.40
N ASN A 265 18.20 82.08 -62.42
CA ASN A 265 18.37 83.52 -62.36
C ASN A 265 17.05 84.10 -62.88
N PRO A 266 16.34 84.99 -62.15
CA PRO A 266 14.96 85.42 -62.45
C PRO A 266 14.77 86.18 -63.78
N LYS A 267 15.79 86.23 -64.66
CA LYS A 267 15.78 86.99 -65.92
C LYS A 267 15.81 86.11 -67.19
N THR A 268 16.01 84.80 -67.09
CA THR A 268 15.91 83.88 -68.25
C THR A 268 14.45 83.46 -68.43
N ARG A 269 13.80 83.92 -69.52
CA ARG A 269 12.43 83.54 -69.86
C ARG A 269 12.43 82.17 -70.54
N ILE A 270 11.95 81.14 -69.83
CA ILE A 270 11.57 79.86 -70.42
C ILE A 270 10.47 80.13 -71.47
N LEU A 271 10.52 79.43 -72.61
CA LEU A 271 9.44 79.51 -73.60
C LEU A 271 8.10 79.09 -72.96
N PRO A 272 7.00 79.83 -73.20
CA PRO A 272 5.68 79.50 -72.65
C PRO A 272 5.27 78.03 -72.88
N GLU A 273 5.63 77.46 -74.04
CA GLU A 273 5.34 76.08 -74.43
C GLU A 273 6.06 75.07 -73.54
N ILE A 274 7.34 75.32 -73.23
CA ILE A 274 8.12 74.49 -72.29
C ILE A 274 7.58 74.65 -70.88
N GLY A 275 7.30 75.87 -70.43
CA GLY A 275 6.74 76.14 -69.10
C GLY A 275 5.41 75.43 -68.86
N LYS A 276 4.52 75.45 -69.85
CA LYS A 276 3.23 74.75 -69.81
C LYS A 276 3.40 73.24 -69.76
N PHE A 277 4.26 72.67 -70.60
CA PHE A 277 4.54 71.23 -70.61
C PHE A 277 5.14 70.75 -69.27
N LEU A 278 6.11 71.48 -68.73
CA LEU A 278 6.71 71.19 -67.42
C LEU A 278 5.66 71.25 -66.29
N GLN A 279 4.74 72.22 -66.36
CA GLN A 279 3.61 72.29 -65.44
C GLN A 279 2.69 71.07 -65.58
N GLU A 280 2.36 70.65 -66.80
CA GLU A 280 1.51 69.47 -67.05
C GLU A 280 2.13 68.18 -66.53
N ILE A 281 3.44 67.97 -66.71
CA ILE A 281 4.11 66.80 -66.11
C ILE A 281 4.16 66.92 -64.57
N THR A 282 4.38 68.11 -64.02
CA THR A 282 4.36 68.31 -62.55
C THR A 282 3.00 67.95 -61.98
N THR A 283 1.92 68.41 -62.62
CA THR A 283 0.55 68.09 -62.25
C THR A 283 0.29 66.59 -62.36
N PHE A 284 0.70 65.95 -63.46
CA PHE A 284 0.60 64.50 -63.65
C PHE A 284 1.31 63.72 -62.54
N SER A 285 2.56 64.10 -62.25
CA SER A 285 3.41 63.40 -61.27
C SER A 285 2.85 63.54 -59.86
N THR A 286 2.28 64.69 -59.55
CA THR A 286 1.60 64.95 -58.26
C THR A 286 0.28 64.15 -58.17
N GLN A 287 -0.51 64.16 -59.25
CA GLN A 287 -1.81 63.50 -59.32
C GLN A 287 -1.70 61.97 -59.20
N PHE A 288 -0.69 61.37 -59.83
CA PHE A 288 -0.46 59.92 -59.83
C PHE A 288 0.73 59.49 -58.96
N ALA A 289 1.18 60.36 -58.05
CA ALA A 289 2.26 60.05 -57.11
C ALA A 289 2.11 58.68 -56.41
N PRO A 290 0.91 58.23 -55.99
CA PRO A 290 0.74 56.91 -55.37
C PRO A 290 1.09 55.73 -56.28
N ILE A 291 0.92 55.87 -57.60
CA ILE A 291 1.22 54.82 -58.59
C ILE A 291 2.68 54.91 -59.05
N LEU A 292 3.21 56.13 -59.17
CA LEU A 292 4.59 56.39 -59.60
C LEU A 292 5.60 56.25 -58.45
N GLY A 293 5.13 55.91 -57.24
CA GLY A 293 5.95 55.67 -56.06
C GLY A 293 6.55 56.93 -55.41
N GLY A 294 6.03 58.12 -55.72
CA GLY A 294 6.46 59.38 -55.10
C GLY A 294 7.90 59.84 -55.41
N TRP A 295 8.59 59.20 -56.36
CA TRP A 295 10.00 59.44 -56.70
C TRP A 295 10.29 60.75 -57.44
N CYS A 296 9.29 61.61 -57.59
CA CYS A 296 9.32 62.62 -58.63
C CYS A 296 8.97 64.00 -58.09
N THR A 297 9.92 64.64 -57.42
CA THR A 297 9.87 66.10 -57.30
C THR A 297 10.43 66.67 -58.61
N PHE A 298 9.58 67.43 -59.31
CA PHE A 298 9.92 68.03 -60.61
C PHE A 298 11.07 69.05 -60.56
N ASN A 299 11.58 69.33 -59.35
CA ASN A 299 12.59 70.33 -59.05
C ASN A 299 13.99 70.00 -59.58
N GLU A 300 14.25 68.78 -60.08
CA GLU A 300 15.57 68.32 -60.50
C GLU A 300 15.79 68.33 -62.03
N ILE A 301 14.76 68.61 -62.83
CA ILE A 301 14.87 68.56 -64.29
C ILE A 301 15.40 69.89 -64.84
N GLN A 302 16.70 69.96 -65.08
CA GLN A 302 17.39 71.16 -65.60
C GLN A 302 17.72 71.10 -67.09
N SER A 303 17.40 70.00 -67.77
CA SER A 303 17.77 69.78 -69.17
C SER A 303 16.75 68.93 -69.92
N LYS A 304 16.78 69.01 -71.26
CA LYS A 304 16.03 68.16 -72.17
C LYS A 304 16.26 66.67 -71.89
N ASN A 305 17.51 66.26 -71.71
CA ASN A 305 17.87 64.87 -71.36
C ASN A 305 17.27 64.45 -70.01
N GLY A 306 17.19 65.37 -69.05
CA GLY A 306 16.53 65.13 -67.77
C GLY A 306 15.04 64.79 -67.93
N VAL A 307 14.32 65.50 -68.82
CA VAL A 307 12.92 65.18 -69.16
C VAL A 307 12.82 63.82 -69.83
N GLU A 308 13.69 63.50 -70.80
CA GLU A 308 13.62 62.21 -71.52
C GLU A 308 13.88 61.02 -70.59
N ILE A 309 14.88 61.12 -69.72
CA ILE A 309 15.16 60.11 -68.68
C ILE A 309 13.95 59.96 -67.76
N TYR A 310 13.34 61.09 -67.39
CA TYR A 310 12.19 61.11 -66.49
C TYR A 310 10.94 60.47 -67.10
N LEU A 311 10.60 60.83 -68.34
CA LEU A 311 9.50 60.20 -69.09
C LEU A 311 9.80 58.71 -69.36
N GLY A 312 11.05 58.35 -69.64
CA GLY A 312 11.49 56.96 -69.78
C GLY A 312 11.22 56.14 -68.51
N ARG A 313 11.53 56.68 -67.34
CA ARG A 313 11.22 56.03 -66.04
C ARG A 313 9.73 55.88 -65.80
N ILE A 314 8.93 56.91 -66.08
CA ILE A 314 7.47 56.82 -65.97
C ILE A 314 6.94 55.73 -66.90
N LYS A 315 7.45 55.67 -68.13
CA LYS A 315 7.08 54.62 -69.10
C LYS A 315 7.39 53.23 -68.55
N ASP A 316 8.61 53.01 -68.06
CA ASP A 316 9.03 51.71 -67.51
C ASP A 316 8.15 51.32 -66.30
N GLN A 317 7.85 52.25 -65.40
CA GLN A 317 6.95 52.00 -64.26
C GLN A 317 5.52 51.66 -64.70
N LEU A 318 4.99 52.34 -65.71
CA LEU A 318 3.66 52.05 -66.24
C LEU A 318 3.61 50.71 -67.00
N MET A 319 4.74 50.23 -67.53
CA MET A 319 4.84 48.87 -68.07
C MET A 319 4.73 47.80 -66.97
N ASP A 320 5.18 48.11 -65.75
CA ASP A 320 5.07 47.25 -64.56
C ASP A 320 3.79 47.50 -63.73
N LEU A 321 2.79 48.18 -64.30
CA LEU A 321 1.59 48.62 -63.58
C LEU A 321 0.90 47.51 -62.78
N SER A 322 0.81 46.29 -63.34
CA SER A 322 0.21 45.15 -62.63
C SER A 322 0.93 44.85 -61.32
N LEU A 323 2.26 44.80 -61.33
CA LEU A 323 3.07 44.52 -60.13
C LEU A 323 2.90 45.63 -59.09
N ILE A 324 2.92 46.90 -59.53
CA ILE A 324 2.72 48.06 -58.67
C ILE A 324 1.34 48.01 -58.00
N CYS A 325 0.28 47.69 -58.75
CA CYS A 325 -1.07 47.56 -58.20
C CYS A 325 -1.18 46.46 -57.15
N HIS A 326 -0.48 45.32 -57.33
CA HIS A 326 -0.42 44.25 -56.34
C HIS A 326 0.30 44.72 -55.07
N GLN A 327 1.49 45.31 -55.20
CA GLN A 327 2.27 45.81 -54.06
C GLN A 327 1.52 46.88 -53.27
N MET A 328 0.88 47.83 -53.96
CA MET A 328 0.10 48.89 -53.31
C MET A 328 -1.13 48.35 -52.57
N ALA A 329 -1.80 47.34 -53.12
CA ALA A 329 -2.91 46.69 -52.43
C ALA A 329 -2.44 45.91 -51.19
N ASP A 330 -1.33 45.19 -51.28
CA ASP A 330 -0.76 44.46 -50.15
C ASP A 330 -0.25 45.41 -49.05
N ASP A 331 0.38 46.52 -49.42
CA ASP A 331 0.80 47.58 -48.50
C ASP A 331 -0.39 48.27 -47.84
N TYR A 332 -1.48 48.47 -48.59
CA TYR A 332 -2.72 48.98 -48.02
C TYR A 332 -3.23 48.03 -46.94
N ILE A 333 -3.36 46.73 -47.24
CA ILE A 333 -3.82 45.69 -46.29
C ILE A 333 -2.98 45.68 -45.02
N LYS A 334 -1.65 45.77 -45.13
CA LYS A 334 -0.74 45.83 -43.97
C LYS A 334 -0.94 47.06 -43.09
N ARG A 335 -1.51 48.15 -43.64
CA ARG A 335 -1.77 49.41 -42.92
C ARG A 335 -3.20 49.50 -42.34
N ILE A 336 -4.13 48.63 -42.76
CA ILE A 336 -5.50 48.64 -42.21
C ILE A 336 -5.49 48.16 -40.77
N ASN A 337 -6.07 48.96 -39.89
CA ASN A 337 -6.25 48.69 -38.47
C ASN A 337 -7.69 49.01 -38.03
N ALA A 338 -8.02 48.60 -36.81
CA ALA A 338 -9.34 48.85 -36.23
C ALA A 338 -9.69 50.36 -36.15
N GLY A 339 -8.69 51.22 -35.97
CA GLY A 339 -8.89 52.67 -35.84
C GLY A 339 -9.06 53.43 -37.17
N ASN A 340 -8.66 52.85 -38.30
CA ASN A 340 -8.68 53.52 -39.61
C ASN A 340 -9.45 52.76 -40.69
N THR A 341 -10.10 51.64 -40.35
CA THR A 341 -10.92 50.90 -41.32
C THR A 341 -12.25 51.59 -41.58
N SER A 342 -12.52 51.89 -42.86
CA SER A 342 -13.84 52.28 -43.35
C SER A 342 -14.67 51.09 -43.81
N ASN A 343 -14.11 49.88 -43.81
CA ASN A 343 -14.80 48.68 -44.27
C ASN A 343 -15.71 48.14 -43.14
N PRO A 344 -17.04 48.03 -43.36
CA PRO A 344 -17.97 47.56 -42.35
C PRO A 344 -17.75 46.08 -41.99
N ASP A 345 -17.38 45.24 -42.96
CA ASP A 345 -17.13 43.81 -42.76
C ASP A 345 -15.99 43.59 -41.75
N LEU A 346 -14.92 44.39 -41.81
CA LEU A 346 -13.81 44.33 -40.84
C LEU A 346 -14.21 44.77 -39.43
N LYS A 347 -15.15 45.72 -39.29
CA LYS A 347 -15.64 46.16 -37.97
C LYS A 347 -16.50 45.08 -37.31
N LEU A 348 -17.47 44.56 -38.06
CA LEU A 348 -18.31 43.44 -37.64
C LEU A 348 -17.49 42.20 -37.29
N TRP A 349 -16.47 41.90 -38.09
CA TRP A 349 -15.54 40.80 -37.82
C TRP A 349 -14.76 41.02 -36.51
N GLY A 350 -14.27 42.24 -36.25
CA GLY A 350 -13.55 42.56 -35.02
C GLY A 350 -14.38 42.33 -33.75
N GLU A 351 -15.66 42.75 -33.76
CA GLU A 351 -16.60 42.52 -32.66
C GLU A 351 -16.87 41.03 -32.43
N LYS A 352 -17.09 40.28 -33.52
CA LYS A 352 -17.33 38.82 -33.47
C LYS A 352 -16.12 38.06 -32.91
N VAL A 353 -14.92 38.44 -33.30
CA VAL A 353 -13.68 37.79 -32.85
C VAL A 353 -13.42 38.00 -31.37
N GLU A 354 -13.73 39.17 -30.83
CA GLU A 354 -13.58 39.43 -29.41
C GLU A 354 -14.45 38.47 -28.58
N ILE A 355 -15.70 38.23 -29.00
CA ILE A 355 -16.60 37.25 -28.38
C ILE A 355 -16.02 35.84 -28.46
N ILE A 356 -15.54 35.42 -29.64
CA ILE A 356 -14.98 34.08 -29.85
C ILE A 356 -13.69 33.87 -29.04
N ILE A 357 -12.81 34.88 -28.98
CA ILE A 357 -11.59 34.83 -28.16
C ILE A 357 -11.93 34.75 -26.67
N GLN A 358 -12.91 35.54 -26.21
CA GLN A 358 -13.38 35.47 -24.83
C GLN A 358 -13.95 34.08 -24.49
N ASP A 359 -14.74 33.50 -25.39
CA ASP A 359 -15.26 32.13 -25.25
C ASP A 359 -14.12 31.10 -25.16
N ILE A 360 -13.15 31.12 -26.08
CA ILE A 360 -11.97 30.24 -26.07
C ILE A 360 -11.18 30.37 -24.76
N ASN A 361 -10.94 31.60 -24.31
CA ASN A 361 -10.22 31.86 -23.06
C ASN A 361 -11.02 31.37 -21.83
N SER A 362 -12.35 31.50 -21.85
CA SER A 362 -13.23 31.05 -20.77
C SER A 362 -13.20 29.53 -20.57
N LYS A 363 -13.05 28.77 -21.66
CA LYS A 363 -12.88 27.30 -21.62
C LYS A 363 -11.59 26.89 -20.90
N LYS A 364 -10.62 27.79 -20.78
CA LYS A 364 -9.28 27.57 -20.19
C LYS A 364 -8.64 26.30 -20.76
N VAL A 365 -8.80 26.09 -22.07
CA VAL A 365 -8.08 25.03 -22.78
C VAL A 365 -6.62 25.42 -22.91
N LEU A 366 -6.33 26.72 -23.01
CA LEU A 366 -4.98 27.21 -23.23
C LEU A 366 -4.28 27.67 -21.95
N LYS A 367 -2.96 27.38 -21.80
CA LYS A 367 -2.13 27.87 -20.68
C LYS A 367 -1.97 29.39 -20.69
N LYS A 368 -1.91 29.98 -21.89
CA LYS A 368 -1.90 31.43 -22.11
C LYS A 368 -3.18 31.83 -22.83
N ASN A 369 -3.82 32.89 -22.35
CA ASN A 369 -4.97 33.46 -23.03
C ASN A 369 -4.56 34.01 -24.40
N LEU A 370 -5.46 33.88 -25.37
CA LEU A 370 -5.34 34.58 -26.65
C LEU A 370 -5.63 36.05 -26.42
N GLU A 371 -4.73 36.90 -26.88
CA GLU A 371 -4.84 38.36 -26.77
C GLU A 371 -5.07 38.97 -28.16
N ASN A 372 -5.93 39.99 -28.23
CA ASN A 372 -6.16 40.78 -29.44
C ASN A 372 -5.35 42.08 -29.39
N ASN A 373 -4.01 41.95 -29.36
CA ASN A 373 -3.10 43.09 -29.14
C ASN A 373 -2.43 43.59 -30.44
N THR A 374 -2.72 42.98 -31.58
CA THR A 374 -2.14 43.38 -32.87
C THR A 374 -2.84 44.60 -33.43
N ARG A 375 -2.07 45.66 -33.71
CA ARG A 375 -2.63 46.92 -34.21
C ARG A 375 -3.23 46.81 -35.60
N ASN A 376 -2.72 45.94 -36.49
CA ASN A 376 -3.25 45.79 -37.85
C ASN A 376 -3.84 44.39 -38.11
N PHE A 377 -4.84 44.32 -38.97
CA PHE A 377 -5.58 43.07 -39.26
C PHE A 377 -4.71 42.01 -39.92
N TYR A 378 -3.71 42.40 -40.72
CA TYR A 378 -2.80 41.46 -41.36
C TYR A 378 -1.91 40.71 -40.36
N GLN A 379 -1.31 41.41 -39.40
CA GLN A 379 -0.54 40.79 -38.32
C GLN A 379 -1.43 39.92 -37.43
N PHE A 380 -2.68 40.34 -37.25
CA PHE A 380 -3.65 39.55 -36.51
C PHE A 380 -3.95 38.23 -37.23
N TYR A 381 -4.19 38.27 -38.55
CA TYR A 381 -4.32 37.08 -39.40
C TYR A 381 -3.12 36.14 -39.25
N VAL A 382 -1.90 36.65 -39.40
CA VAL A 382 -0.67 35.84 -39.29
C VAL A 382 -0.57 35.18 -37.92
N THR A 383 -0.90 35.90 -36.85
CA THR A 383 -0.88 35.38 -35.48
C THR A 383 -1.95 34.31 -35.25
N LEU A 384 -3.19 34.56 -35.69
CA LEU A 384 -4.29 33.59 -35.61
C LEU A 384 -3.99 32.33 -36.41
N HIS A 385 -3.47 32.48 -37.63
CA HIS A 385 -3.11 31.36 -38.49
C HIS A 385 -2.01 30.50 -37.87
N HIS A 386 -0.96 31.11 -37.32
CA HIS A 386 0.11 30.39 -36.61
C HIS A 386 -0.40 29.64 -35.38
N ASN A 387 -1.26 30.27 -34.58
CA ASN A 387 -1.88 29.62 -33.42
C ASN A 387 -2.80 28.47 -33.84
N HIS A 388 -3.62 28.66 -34.88
CA HIS A 388 -4.46 27.62 -35.45
C HIS A 388 -3.64 26.41 -35.95
N GLN A 389 -2.51 26.64 -36.64
CA GLN A 389 -1.61 25.56 -37.06
C GLN A 389 -1.02 24.80 -35.88
N LYS A 390 -0.57 25.50 -34.83
CA LYS A 390 -0.04 24.87 -33.61
C LYS A 390 -1.09 24.01 -32.91
N LEU A 391 -2.31 24.52 -32.78
CA LEU A 391 -3.39 23.80 -32.10
C LEU A 391 -3.90 22.61 -32.93
N ASN A 392 -3.92 22.71 -34.27
CA ASN A 392 -4.18 21.56 -35.14
C ASN A 392 -3.14 20.45 -34.94
N ARG A 393 -1.84 20.79 -34.93
CA ARG A 393 -0.79 19.79 -34.67
C ARG A 393 -0.96 19.15 -33.29
N ALA A 394 -1.33 19.94 -32.29
CA ALA A 394 -1.61 19.41 -30.96
C ALA A 394 -2.86 18.52 -30.93
N LEU A 395 -3.90 18.84 -31.71
CA LEU A 395 -5.09 18.02 -31.88
C LEU A 395 -4.75 16.68 -32.55
N ASP A 396 -4.02 16.72 -33.67
CA ASP A 396 -3.55 15.53 -34.37
C ASP A 396 -2.68 14.65 -33.47
N PHE A 397 -1.79 15.28 -32.70
CA PHE A 397 -0.99 14.61 -31.68
C PHE A 397 -1.87 13.91 -30.64
N SER A 398 -2.86 14.63 -30.09
CA SER A 398 -3.74 14.08 -29.06
C SER A 398 -4.56 12.90 -29.55
N LYS A 399 -4.97 12.91 -30.83
CA LYS A 399 -5.68 11.81 -31.49
C LYS A 399 -4.74 10.62 -31.77
N SER A 400 -3.47 10.87 -32.09
CA SER A 400 -2.49 9.85 -32.44
C SER A 400 -1.88 9.14 -31.22
N TYR A 401 -1.80 9.83 -30.09
CA TYR A 401 -1.15 9.33 -28.87
C TYR A 401 -2.01 9.57 -27.62
N PRO A 402 -3.22 8.98 -27.54
CA PRO A 402 -4.13 9.19 -26.41
C PRO A 402 -3.51 8.76 -25.07
N ASP A 403 -2.75 7.66 -25.05
CA ASP A 403 -2.14 7.13 -23.83
C ASP A 403 -1.06 8.07 -23.28
N ILE A 404 -0.28 8.73 -24.14
CA ILE A 404 0.75 9.69 -23.71
C ILE A 404 0.09 10.94 -23.12
N MET A 405 -1.02 11.40 -23.72
CA MET A 405 -1.79 12.52 -23.19
C MET A 405 -2.42 12.18 -21.84
N ALA A 406 -2.97 10.97 -21.68
CA ALA A 406 -3.51 10.49 -20.42
C ALA A 406 -2.44 10.37 -19.33
N TRP A 407 -1.26 9.82 -19.68
CA TRP A 407 -0.09 9.76 -18.79
C TRP A 407 0.32 11.15 -18.31
N LYS A 408 0.46 12.13 -19.22
CA LYS A 408 0.88 13.47 -18.83
C LYS A 408 -0.18 14.17 -17.97
N ALA A 409 -1.45 14.11 -18.35
CA ALA A 409 -2.53 14.66 -17.56
C ALA A 409 -2.48 14.10 -16.13
N PHE A 410 -2.31 12.79 -16.01
CA PHE A 410 -2.13 12.13 -14.73
C PHE A 410 -0.88 12.64 -14.00
N SER A 411 0.30 12.67 -14.63
CA SER A 411 1.54 13.17 -14.01
C SER A 411 1.44 14.62 -13.52
N GLU A 412 0.70 15.49 -14.22
CA GLU A 412 0.47 16.89 -13.81
C GLU A 412 -0.41 16.99 -12.56
N THR A 413 -1.19 15.95 -12.21
CA THR A 413 -1.99 15.90 -10.96
C THR A 413 -1.21 15.42 -9.74
N LEU A 414 0.00 14.88 -9.93
CA LEU A 414 0.78 14.27 -8.87
C LEU A 414 1.61 15.31 -8.12
N ASP A 415 1.79 15.10 -6.82
CA ASP A 415 2.74 15.88 -6.05
C ASP A 415 4.19 15.51 -6.43
N PRO A 416 5.17 16.39 -6.15
CA PRO A 416 6.57 16.16 -6.54
C PRO A 416 7.20 14.88 -5.98
N GLN A 417 6.78 14.41 -4.78
CA GLN A 417 7.36 13.20 -4.19
C GLN A 417 6.82 11.95 -4.90
N THR A 418 5.52 11.90 -5.14
CA THR A 418 4.90 10.82 -5.90
C THR A 418 5.48 10.73 -7.32
N LEU A 419 5.75 11.88 -7.96
CA LEU A 419 6.39 11.92 -9.27
C LEU A 419 7.81 11.35 -9.24
N GLN A 420 8.62 11.71 -8.25
CA GLN A 420 9.98 11.15 -8.07
C GLN A 420 9.95 9.63 -7.94
N LEU A 421 9.00 9.09 -7.17
CA LEU A 421 8.84 7.65 -7.02
C LEU A 421 8.48 6.97 -8.34
N ILE A 422 7.53 7.55 -9.09
CA ILE A 422 7.13 7.04 -10.40
C ILE A 422 8.31 7.08 -11.38
N ASP A 423 9.12 8.13 -11.35
CA ASP A 423 10.30 8.25 -12.21
C ASP A 423 11.36 7.19 -11.88
N ALA A 424 11.50 6.79 -10.61
CA ALA A 424 12.40 5.72 -10.20
C ALA A 424 11.97 4.34 -10.72
N ILE A 425 10.68 3.99 -10.63
CA ILE A 425 10.14 2.73 -11.18
C ILE A 425 9.98 2.77 -12.69
N LYS A 426 10.04 3.95 -13.32
CA LYS A 426 9.76 4.11 -14.74
C LYS A 426 10.62 3.22 -15.63
N SER A 427 11.85 2.97 -15.17
CA SER A 427 12.85 2.11 -15.80
C SER A 427 12.47 0.61 -15.81
N LEU A 428 11.60 0.17 -14.89
CA LEU A 428 11.14 -1.21 -14.75
C LEU A 428 9.93 -1.50 -15.65
N PRO A 429 9.66 -2.78 -16.00
CA PRO A 429 8.44 -3.18 -16.69
C PRO A 429 7.18 -2.78 -15.90
N ALA A 430 6.18 -2.17 -16.54
CA ALA A 430 4.95 -1.71 -15.87
C ALA A 430 4.21 -2.84 -15.14
N GLU A 431 4.25 -4.06 -15.69
CA GLU A 431 3.65 -5.26 -15.12
C GLU A 431 4.21 -5.60 -13.73
N HIS A 432 5.44 -5.20 -13.41
CA HIS A 432 6.07 -5.47 -12.11
C HIS A 432 5.96 -4.30 -11.12
N TRP A 433 5.52 -3.10 -11.53
CA TRP A 433 5.55 -1.92 -10.66
C TRP A 433 4.80 -2.11 -9.34
N ILE A 434 3.68 -2.82 -9.37
CA ILE A 434 2.91 -3.09 -8.15
C ILE A 434 3.59 -4.12 -7.27
N GLU A 435 4.16 -5.17 -7.85
CA GLU A 435 4.91 -6.19 -7.10
C GLU A 435 6.15 -5.57 -6.46
N ASP A 436 6.94 -4.83 -7.24
CA ASP A 436 8.15 -4.14 -6.77
C ASP A 436 7.81 -3.09 -5.69
N PHE A 437 6.73 -2.33 -5.88
CA PHE A 437 6.25 -1.38 -4.87
C PHE A 437 5.78 -2.08 -3.60
N ASP A 438 4.99 -3.14 -3.71
CA ASP A 438 4.51 -3.89 -2.55
C ASP A 438 5.68 -4.51 -1.78
N GLU A 439 6.67 -5.07 -2.47
CA GLU A 439 7.88 -5.62 -1.84
C GLU A 439 8.65 -4.54 -1.06
N ALA A 440 8.89 -3.38 -1.69
CA ALA A 440 9.57 -2.25 -1.06
C ALA A 440 8.77 -1.65 0.11
N ALA A 441 7.47 -1.42 -0.09
CA ALA A 441 6.60 -0.82 0.91
C ALA A 441 6.44 -1.72 2.13
N HIS A 442 6.33 -3.04 1.94
CA HIS A 442 6.23 -3.97 3.05
C HIS A 442 7.51 -3.96 3.90
N GLN A 443 8.69 -4.10 3.30
CA GLN A 443 9.94 -4.13 4.07
C GLN A 443 10.07 -2.92 5.02
N LEU A 444 9.85 -1.73 4.49
CA LEU A 444 10.01 -0.48 5.21
C LEU A 444 8.94 -0.24 6.26
N PHE A 445 7.68 -0.55 5.91
CA PHE A 445 6.58 -0.43 6.84
C PHE A 445 6.79 -1.35 8.03
N PHE A 446 7.14 -2.61 7.78
CA PHE A 446 7.28 -3.59 8.86
C PHE A 446 8.47 -3.29 9.76
N GLU A 447 9.63 -2.85 9.24
CA GLU A 447 10.74 -2.38 10.07
C GLU A 447 10.30 -1.28 11.05
N SER A 448 9.47 -0.33 10.59
CA SER A 448 8.93 0.75 11.44
C SER A 448 7.82 0.29 12.40
N TRP A 449 7.16 -0.83 12.10
CA TRP A 449 6.02 -1.36 12.84
C TRP A 449 6.41 -2.45 13.85
N LEU A 450 7.67 -2.88 13.87
CA LEU A 450 8.23 -3.73 14.92
C LEU A 450 8.14 -2.99 16.26
N ASN A 451 7.11 -3.32 17.03
CA ASN A 451 6.90 -2.76 18.37
C ASN A 451 7.83 -3.53 19.33
N PRO A 452 8.37 -2.87 20.36
CA PRO A 452 9.06 -3.54 21.47
C PRO A 452 8.29 -4.69 22.14
N ALA A 453 6.97 -4.75 21.96
CA ALA A 453 6.12 -5.83 22.46
C ALA A 453 6.20 -7.13 21.64
N LEU A 454 6.87 -7.16 20.47
CA LEU A 454 7.03 -8.38 19.69
C LEU A 454 7.76 -9.46 20.51
N ILE A 455 7.41 -10.72 20.25
CA ILE A 455 8.15 -11.86 20.80
C ILE A 455 9.41 -12.02 19.97
N ASP A 456 10.53 -11.67 20.59
CA ASP A 456 11.86 -11.60 19.98
C ASP A 456 12.89 -12.46 20.73
N SER A 457 12.45 -13.19 21.76
CA SER A 457 13.34 -13.95 22.63
C SER A 457 12.64 -15.08 23.36
N GLU A 458 13.39 -16.16 23.61
CA GLU A 458 12.89 -17.33 24.36
C GLU A 458 12.57 -16.96 25.83
N GLU A 459 13.21 -15.92 26.36
CA GLU A 459 12.96 -15.42 27.70
C GLU A 459 11.53 -14.89 27.87
N VAL A 460 10.97 -14.20 26.86
CA VAL A 460 9.59 -13.71 26.91
C VAL A 460 8.60 -14.88 27.00
N ILE A 461 8.81 -15.92 26.20
CA ILE A 461 7.99 -17.13 26.17
C ILE A 461 8.07 -17.84 27.52
N LYS A 462 9.29 -18.03 28.04
CA LYS A 462 9.51 -18.67 29.33
C LYS A 462 8.84 -17.90 30.47
N ASN A 463 9.04 -16.59 30.53
CA ASN A 463 8.43 -15.75 31.56
C ASN A 463 6.90 -15.77 31.48
N ALA A 464 6.32 -15.81 30.28
CA ALA A 464 4.88 -15.94 30.11
C ALA A 464 4.35 -17.33 30.53
N GLY A 465 5.06 -18.39 30.18
CA GLY A 465 4.76 -19.78 30.56
C GLY A 465 4.77 -19.96 32.07
N ASP A 466 5.89 -19.59 32.71
CA ASP A 466 6.07 -19.65 34.16
C ASP A 466 5.00 -18.79 34.88
N SER A 467 4.71 -17.60 34.37
CA SER A 467 3.67 -16.71 34.91
C SER A 467 2.28 -17.35 34.84
N GLN A 468 1.94 -17.98 33.71
CA GLN A 468 0.63 -18.63 33.52
C GLN A 468 0.47 -19.87 34.39
N MET A 469 1.51 -20.70 34.50
CA MET A 469 1.49 -21.86 35.40
C MET A 469 1.28 -21.42 36.86
N LEU A 470 2.03 -20.41 37.30
CA LEU A 470 1.93 -19.89 38.66
C LEU A 470 0.57 -19.24 38.95
N LYS A 471 0.03 -18.47 37.99
CA LYS A 471 -1.32 -17.89 38.11
C LYS A 471 -2.36 -18.97 38.39
N TRP A 472 -2.32 -20.07 37.66
CA TRP A 472 -3.26 -21.17 37.86
C TRP A 472 -3.12 -21.84 39.23
N LEU A 473 -1.89 -22.01 39.73
CA LEU A 473 -1.64 -22.50 41.09
C LEU A 473 -2.24 -21.55 42.15
N LEU A 474 -1.96 -20.25 42.05
CA LEU A 474 -2.46 -19.25 43.00
C LEU A 474 -3.99 -19.16 43.00
N VAL A 475 -4.61 -19.27 41.82
CA VAL A 475 -6.07 -19.30 41.68
C VAL A 475 -6.64 -20.56 42.36
N ALA A 476 -6.06 -21.73 42.10
CA ALA A 476 -6.49 -22.98 42.72
C ALA A 476 -6.34 -22.95 44.25
N GLU A 477 -5.21 -22.46 44.77
CA GLU A 477 -5.00 -22.32 46.21
C GLU A 477 -6.02 -21.38 46.87
N SER A 478 -6.36 -20.27 46.20
CA SER A 478 -7.39 -19.34 46.66
C SER A 478 -8.76 -20.00 46.71
N ASP A 479 -9.13 -20.73 45.67
CA ASP A 479 -10.41 -21.43 45.57
C ASP A 479 -10.49 -22.58 46.61
N VAL A 480 -9.42 -23.33 46.83
CA VAL A 480 -9.30 -24.33 47.91
C VAL A 480 -9.42 -23.69 49.29
N LYS A 481 -8.78 -22.54 49.54
CA LYS A 481 -8.90 -21.81 50.82
C LYS A 481 -10.35 -21.38 51.07
N ARG A 482 -11.06 -20.92 50.04
CA ARG A 482 -12.49 -20.55 50.15
C ARG A 482 -13.34 -21.77 50.49
N LEU A 483 -13.14 -22.91 49.81
CA LEU A 483 -13.83 -24.15 50.12
C LEU A 483 -13.60 -24.61 51.56
N LYS A 484 -12.37 -24.50 52.09
CA LYS A 484 -12.06 -24.84 53.49
C LYS A 484 -12.79 -23.94 54.48
N ASN A 485 -12.87 -22.64 54.21
CA ASN A 485 -13.52 -21.67 55.09
C ASN A 485 -15.05 -21.82 55.13
N GLN A 486 -15.67 -22.42 54.11
CA GLN A 486 -17.10 -22.78 54.14
C GLN A 486 -17.41 -23.95 55.06
N GLY A 487 -16.39 -24.75 55.40
CA GLY A 487 -16.51 -25.92 56.27
C GLY A 487 -16.64 -25.64 57.77
N GLY A 488 -16.65 -24.38 58.22
CA GLY A 488 -17.02 -24.07 59.61
C GLY A 488 -16.55 -22.74 60.18
N GLU A 489 -17.52 -21.86 60.45
CA GLU A 489 -17.71 -21.30 61.80
C GLU A 489 -18.75 -22.18 62.54
N SER A 490 -18.46 -23.47 62.75
CA SER A 490 -19.08 -24.19 63.88
C SER A 490 -18.20 -23.90 65.09
N GLU A 491 -18.79 -23.27 66.10
CA GLU A 491 -18.16 -22.84 67.34
C GLU A 491 -17.08 -23.81 67.84
N LYS A 492 -15.90 -23.25 68.13
CA LYS A 492 -14.83 -23.94 68.84
C LYS A 492 -15.31 -24.29 70.25
N GLU A 493 -15.89 -25.48 70.43
CA GLU A 493 -15.83 -26.12 71.73
C GLU A 493 -14.40 -26.59 71.99
N SER A 494 -13.90 -26.15 73.15
CA SER A 494 -12.54 -26.31 73.65
C SER A 494 -12.04 -27.76 73.67
N PRO A 495 -10.74 -28.01 73.43
CA PRO A 495 -10.20 -29.35 73.36
C PRO A 495 -10.02 -29.91 74.78
N THR A 496 -10.73 -30.99 75.12
CA THR A 496 -10.38 -31.82 76.28
C THR A 496 -9.41 -32.92 75.84
N LEU A 497 -8.25 -32.91 76.50
CA LEU A 497 -7.21 -33.92 76.45
C LEU A 497 -7.76 -35.28 76.92
N PHE A 498 -7.81 -36.28 76.03
CA PHE A 498 -7.10 -37.57 76.12
C PHE A 498 -7.69 -38.59 75.12
N THR A 499 -6.78 -39.30 74.44
CA THR A 499 -6.95 -40.50 73.60
C THR A 499 -7.62 -40.37 72.22
N LYS A 500 -6.88 -40.68 71.14
CA LYS A 500 -7.13 -41.87 70.28
C LYS A 500 -6.28 -41.89 69.00
N VAL A 501 -5.59 -43.02 68.86
CA VAL A 501 -5.22 -43.67 67.60
C VAL A 501 -6.51 -44.15 66.92
N GLY A 502 -6.63 -43.90 65.63
CA GLY A 502 -7.57 -44.55 64.71
C GLY A 502 -8.99 -43.99 64.67
N LYS A 503 -9.44 -43.71 63.43
CA LYS A 503 -10.83 -43.45 62.98
C LYS A 503 -11.36 -42.03 63.30
N TRP A 504 -12.02 -41.26 62.44
CA TRP A 504 -12.60 -41.42 61.10
C TRP A 504 -12.78 -40.01 60.48
N LEU A 505 -12.40 -39.82 59.22
CA LEU A 505 -13.02 -38.83 58.33
C LEU A 505 -13.62 -39.64 57.17
N HIS A 506 -14.94 -39.85 57.22
CA HIS A 506 -15.70 -40.47 56.15
C HIS A 506 -15.93 -39.45 55.03
N PHE A 507 -15.25 -39.61 53.90
CA PHE A 507 -15.85 -39.30 52.60
C PHE A 507 -15.93 -40.63 51.84
N SER A 508 -17.16 -41.04 51.54
CA SER A 508 -17.52 -42.41 51.20
C SER A 508 -17.06 -42.82 49.80
N LYS A 509 -16.44 -44.00 49.72
CA LYS A 509 -16.37 -44.83 48.51
C LYS A 509 -16.81 -46.24 48.89
N ALA A 510 -18.10 -46.54 48.67
CA ALA A 510 -18.62 -47.84 48.25
C ALA A 510 -20.16 -47.82 48.30
N ALA A 511 -20.73 -48.36 47.23
CA ALA A 511 -22.14 -48.60 47.00
C ALA A 511 -22.86 -49.35 48.13
N ASN A 512 -24.18 -49.17 48.15
CA ASN A 512 -25.19 -49.87 48.94
C ASN A 512 -25.35 -49.39 50.39
N GLU A 513 -26.03 -48.26 50.57
CA GLU A 513 -27.39 -48.24 51.16
C GLU A 513 -27.93 -46.81 51.21
N LYS A 514 -29.25 -46.71 51.01
CA LYS A 514 -30.01 -45.47 50.84
C LYS A 514 -30.18 -44.74 52.17
N GLU A 515 -29.31 -43.78 52.47
CA GLU A 515 -29.74 -42.57 53.18
C GLU A 515 -29.22 -41.36 52.40
N ALA A 516 -30.15 -40.73 51.68
CA ALA A 516 -29.89 -39.52 50.92
C ALA A 516 -29.56 -38.39 51.91
N VAL A 517 -28.27 -38.18 52.17
CA VAL A 517 -27.77 -36.89 52.64
C VAL A 517 -28.33 -35.86 51.67
N GLN A 518 -29.26 -35.01 52.13
CA GLN A 518 -29.75 -33.93 51.30
C GLN A 518 -28.54 -33.09 50.91
N PRO A 519 -28.27 -32.90 49.60
CA PRO A 519 -27.15 -32.10 49.15
C PRO A 519 -27.31 -30.70 49.76
N GLY A 520 -26.39 -30.36 50.65
CA GLY A 520 -26.39 -29.08 51.34
C GLY A 520 -26.11 -27.96 50.35
N ILE A 521 -26.75 -26.82 50.58
CA ILE A 521 -26.37 -25.53 50.00
C ILE A 521 -24.86 -25.36 50.19
N GLY A 522 -24.11 -25.10 49.11
CA GLY A 522 -22.68 -24.87 49.16
C GLY A 522 -21.76 -26.09 49.01
N GLN A 523 -22.21 -27.21 48.44
CA GLN A 523 -21.38 -28.42 48.29
C GLN A 523 -20.77 -28.57 46.90
N PHE A 524 -19.44 -28.74 46.81
CA PHE A 524 -18.73 -29.13 45.59
C PHE A 524 -18.21 -30.57 45.75
N ILE A 525 -18.80 -31.52 45.04
CA ILE A 525 -18.52 -32.94 45.16
C ILE A 525 -17.91 -33.42 43.85
N ILE A 526 -16.74 -34.06 43.90
CA ILE A 526 -16.18 -34.78 42.75
C ILE A 526 -16.31 -36.28 43.02
N SER A 527 -16.92 -37.01 42.09
CA SER A 527 -17.14 -38.46 42.16
C SER A 527 -16.56 -39.17 40.95
N LEU A 528 -16.06 -40.38 41.19
CA LEU A 528 -15.45 -41.22 40.15
C LEU A 528 -16.49 -42.11 39.50
N SER A 529 -16.53 -42.12 38.18
CA SER A 529 -17.42 -42.99 37.41
C SER A 529 -16.62 -44.01 36.60
N GLU A 530 -16.90 -45.29 36.82
CA GLU A 530 -16.37 -46.40 36.01
C GLU A 530 -17.25 -46.55 34.77
N GLY A 531 -16.68 -46.34 33.57
CA GLY A 531 -17.39 -46.47 32.30
C GLY A 531 -17.63 -45.15 31.55
N MET A 532 -17.28 -44.00 32.14
CA MET A 532 -17.18 -42.74 31.38
C MET A 532 -15.85 -42.72 30.61
N GLY A 533 -15.90 -42.29 29.35
CA GLY A 533 -14.71 -42.11 28.51
C GLY A 533 -13.94 -40.83 28.88
N ASN A 534 -13.81 -39.93 27.90
CA ASN A 534 -13.27 -38.58 28.08
C ASN A 534 -14.34 -37.57 28.55
N GLU A 535 -15.52 -38.06 28.91
CA GLU A 535 -16.66 -37.24 29.29
C GLU A 535 -16.61 -36.87 30.78
N ILE A 536 -16.98 -35.63 31.08
CA ILE A 536 -17.19 -35.10 32.42
C ILE A 536 -18.65 -34.63 32.51
N SER A 537 -19.35 -35.07 33.55
CA SER A 537 -20.72 -34.63 33.83
C SER A 537 -20.72 -33.68 35.02
N PHE A 538 -21.33 -32.51 34.86
CA PHE A 538 -21.55 -31.54 35.92
C PHE A 538 -23.04 -31.49 36.22
N ARG A 539 -23.43 -31.74 37.46
CA ARG A 539 -24.78 -31.56 37.95
C ARG A 539 -24.82 -30.38 38.91
N LEU A 540 -25.42 -29.29 38.48
CA LEU A 540 -25.60 -28.09 39.30
C LEU A 540 -27.00 -28.11 39.90
N LYS A 541 -27.09 -27.89 41.22
CA LYS A 541 -28.34 -27.72 41.96
C LYS A 541 -28.34 -26.35 42.62
N THR A 542 -29.38 -25.57 42.37
CA THR A 542 -29.59 -24.25 42.97
C THR A 542 -30.28 -24.38 44.34
N GLU A 543 -30.30 -23.28 45.10
CA GLU A 543 -30.92 -23.23 46.44
C GLU A 543 -32.42 -23.55 46.44
N ASP A 544 -33.11 -23.22 45.35
CA ASP A 544 -34.54 -23.53 45.14
C ASP A 544 -34.79 -25.00 44.75
N GLY A 545 -33.74 -25.82 44.65
CA GLY A 545 -33.80 -27.23 44.30
C GLY A 545 -33.84 -27.52 42.80
N SER A 546 -33.79 -26.50 41.93
CA SER A 546 -33.68 -26.72 40.48
C SER A 546 -32.33 -27.37 40.13
N SER A 547 -32.32 -28.28 39.16
CA SER A 547 -31.10 -28.99 38.74
C SER A 547 -30.84 -28.84 37.25
N SER A 548 -29.59 -28.62 36.88
CA SER A 548 -29.12 -28.68 35.49
C SER A 548 -27.97 -29.67 35.38
N ASP A 549 -28.07 -30.59 34.43
CA ASP A 549 -27.02 -31.56 34.10
C ASP A 549 -26.33 -31.11 32.81
N TRP A 550 -25.00 -31.08 32.83
CA TRP A 550 -24.14 -30.66 31.73
C TRP A 550 -23.14 -31.77 31.44
N PHE A 551 -22.79 -31.93 30.17
CA PHE A 551 -21.84 -32.93 29.71
C PHE A 551 -20.79 -32.26 28.83
N VAL A 552 -19.52 -32.55 29.12
CA VAL A 552 -18.37 -32.04 28.38
C VAL A 552 -17.52 -33.22 27.94
N ASP A 553 -17.25 -33.34 26.65
CA ASP A 553 -16.20 -34.24 26.15
C ASP A 553 -14.87 -33.50 26.20
N VAL A 554 -13.85 -34.08 26.82
CA VAL A 554 -12.55 -33.44 26.96
C VAL A 554 -11.65 -33.88 25.81
N GLU A 555 -11.12 -32.89 25.08
CA GLU A 555 -10.05 -33.11 24.13
C GLU A 555 -8.76 -33.39 24.90
N VAL A 556 -8.57 -34.65 25.28
CA VAL A 556 -7.33 -35.08 25.90
C VAL A 556 -6.30 -35.27 24.80
N ILE A 557 -5.29 -34.41 24.78
CA ILE A 557 -4.03 -34.71 24.11
C ILE A 557 -3.39 -35.86 24.88
N LYS A 558 -3.66 -37.08 24.41
CA LYS A 558 -3.05 -38.30 24.93
C LYS A 558 -1.54 -38.09 24.90
N GLY A 559 -0.93 -38.08 26.07
CA GLY A 559 0.50 -37.87 26.22
C GLY A 559 0.89 -36.69 27.09
N LEU A 560 0.05 -35.66 27.33
CA LEU A 560 0.46 -34.50 28.16
C LEU A 560 0.82 -34.89 29.60
N THR A 561 0.07 -35.79 30.24
CA THR A 561 0.47 -36.33 31.56
C THR A 561 1.75 -37.16 31.48
N ALA A 562 1.93 -37.95 30.42
CA ALA A 562 3.16 -38.73 30.27
C ALA A 562 4.36 -37.80 30.00
N LEU A 563 4.13 -36.69 29.31
CA LEU A 563 5.08 -35.62 29.04
C LEU A 563 5.46 -34.89 30.32
N SER A 564 4.49 -34.55 31.19
CA SER A 564 4.76 -33.86 32.46
C SER A 564 5.68 -34.65 33.40
N LYS A 565 5.64 -35.99 33.31
CA LYS A 565 6.50 -36.94 34.04
C LYS A 565 7.95 -37.01 33.54
N ILE A 566 8.27 -36.37 32.42
CA ILE A 566 9.65 -36.28 31.93
C ILE A 566 10.43 -35.30 32.80
N ASP A 567 11.43 -35.80 33.51
CA ASP A 567 12.20 -35.05 34.51
C ASP A 567 13.72 -35.12 34.30
N LYS A 568 14.18 -35.96 33.37
CA LYS A 568 15.59 -36.23 33.11
C LYS A 568 15.91 -36.33 31.62
N LYS A 569 17.20 -36.43 31.30
CA LYS A 569 17.66 -36.57 29.91
C LYS A 569 17.28 -37.94 29.33
N ILE A 570 17.13 -38.01 28.02
CA ILE A 570 16.68 -39.24 27.34
C ILE A 570 17.63 -40.44 27.57
N ASP A 571 18.92 -40.19 27.72
CA ASP A 571 19.94 -41.21 27.97
C ASP A 571 19.95 -41.73 29.42
N GLU A 572 19.32 -41.00 30.34
CA GLU A 572 19.15 -41.40 31.75
C GLU A 572 17.91 -42.29 31.98
N PHE A 573 17.05 -42.46 30.95
CA PHE A 573 15.98 -43.45 30.96
C PHE A 573 16.51 -44.85 30.62
N VAL A 574 15.89 -45.87 31.23
CA VAL A 574 16.10 -47.28 30.86
C VAL A 574 15.68 -47.46 29.41
N ILE A 575 16.38 -48.31 28.65
CA ILE A 575 16.16 -48.50 27.21
C ILE A 575 14.69 -48.78 26.87
N THR A 576 13.99 -49.56 27.72
CA THR A 576 12.56 -49.86 27.58
C THR A 576 11.68 -48.61 27.66
N ASP A 577 12.05 -47.66 28.50
CA ASP A 577 11.27 -46.46 28.79
C ASP A 577 11.56 -45.36 27.77
N ARG A 578 12.77 -45.32 27.22
CA ARG A 578 13.16 -44.37 26.17
C ARG A 578 12.17 -44.38 24.99
N PHE A 579 11.76 -45.58 24.55
CA PHE A 579 10.79 -45.71 23.47
C PHE A 579 9.42 -45.14 23.84
N SER A 580 8.96 -45.39 25.06
CA SER A 580 7.70 -44.82 25.56
C SER A 580 7.76 -43.31 25.63
N VAL A 581 8.85 -42.75 26.16
CA VAL A 581 9.08 -41.29 26.25
C VAL A 581 9.13 -40.65 24.86
N ALA A 582 9.91 -41.22 23.94
CA ALA A 582 10.02 -40.74 22.57
C ALA A 582 8.67 -40.78 21.84
N ARG A 583 7.90 -41.85 22.03
CA ARG A 583 6.55 -41.98 21.48
C ARG A 583 5.60 -40.91 22.03
N THR A 584 5.61 -40.67 23.34
CA THR A 584 4.80 -39.62 23.96
C THR A 584 5.12 -38.25 23.39
N VAL A 585 6.41 -37.89 23.28
CA VAL A 585 6.82 -36.60 22.72
C VAL A 585 6.39 -36.49 21.25
N ALA A 586 6.57 -37.55 20.45
CA ALA A 586 6.14 -37.57 19.06
C ALA A 586 4.62 -37.42 18.90
N GLU A 587 3.83 -38.09 19.75
CA GLU A 587 2.36 -37.98 19.77
C GLU A 587 1.91 -36.54 20.08
N VAL A 588 2.54 -35.89 21.07
CA VAL A 588 2.23 -34.49 21.41
C VAL A 588 2.62 -33.53 20.29
N ILE A 589 3.81 -33.67 19.69
CA ILE A 589 4.23 -32.84 18.55
C ILE A 589 3.25 -32.99 17.37
N LEU A 590 2.84 -34.22 17.05
CA LEU A 590 1.88 -34.48 15.97
C LEU A 590 0.50 -33.88 16.26
N ALA A 591 0.07 -33.87 17.52
CA ALA A 591 -1.19 -33.27 17.94
C ALA A 591 -1.23 -31.74 17.74
N LEU A 592 -0.08 -31.07 17.72
CA LEU A 592 0.00 -29.63 17.44
C LEU A 592 -0.27 -29.28 15.97
N ASN A 593 -0.36 -30.26 15.08
CA ASN A 593 -0.64 -30.08 13.65
C ASN A 593 0.36 -29.11 12.97
N CYS A 594 1.62 -29.10 13.41
CA CYS A 594 2.69 -28.33 12.80
C CYS A 594 3.38 -29.10 11.66
N GLU A 595 4.14 -28.38 10.84
CA GLU A 595 4.96 -29.02 9.82
C GLU A 595 6.22 -29.62 10.45
N ILE A 596 6.30 -30.94 10.43
CA ILE A 596 7.40 -31.69 11.02
C ILE A 596 8.31 -32.19 9.90
N ARG A 597 9.60 -31.86 10.02
CA ARG A 597 10.69 -32.44 9.22
C ARG A 597 11.82 -32.86 10.14
N VAL A 598 12.53 -33.93 9.77
CA VAL A 598 13.68 -34.44 10.51
C VAL A 598 14.87 -34.46 9.58
N PHE A 599 15.99 -33.89 10.01
CA PHE A 599 17.26 -33.95 9.29
C PHE A 599 18.29 -34.68 10.14
N GLN A 600 18.98 -35.64 9.53
CA GLN A 600 19.97 -36.45 10.22
C GLN A 600 21.35 -36.16 9.64
N LEU A 601 22.21 -35.53 10.45
CA LEU A 601 23.62 -35.30 10.16
C LEU A 601 24.48 -36.34 10.90
N LYS A 602 25.78 -36.36 10.59
CA LYS A 602 26.74 -37.19 11.34
C LYS A 602 26.88 -36.76 12.80
N SER A 603 26.87 -35.45 13.07
CA SER A 603 27.08 -34.85 14.40
C SER A 603 25.79 -34.46 15.12
N ALA A 604 24.68 -34.26 14.39
CA ALA A 604 23.45 -33.72 14.92
C ALA A 604 22.20 -34.34 14.29
N ASN A 605 21.09 -34.31 15.02
CA ASN A 605 19.75 -34.52 14.50
C ASN A 605 18.95 -33.24 14.70
N ILE A 606 18.31 -32.78 13.64
CA ILE A 606 17.52 -31.56 13.64
C ILE A 606 16.05 -31.96 13.52
N LEU A 607 15.29 -31.69 14.56
CA LEU A 607 13.84 -31.67 14.54
C LEU A 607 13.37 -30.28 14.13
N CYS A 608 12.79 -30.16 12.94
CA CYS A 608 12.35 -28.89 12.39
C CYS A 608 10.83 -28.78 12.46
N LEU A 609 10.35 -27.78 13.21
CA LEU A 609 8.92 -27.42 13.34
C LEU A 609 8.63 -26.06 12.66
N LEU A 610 9.45 -25.67 11.68
CA LEU A 610 9.31 -24.39 11.00
C LEU A 610 8.14 -24.41 10.00
N PRO A 611 7.46 -23.27 9.77
CA PRO A 611 6.49 -23.13 8.69
C PRO A 611 7.08 -23.51 7.32
N LYS A 612 6.23 -23.98 6.41
CA LYS A 612 6.60 -24.48 5.08
C LYS A 612 7.61 -23.62 4.31
N ALA A 613 7.40 -22.31 4.29
CA ALA A 613 8.27 -21.36 3.59
C ALA A 613 9.71 -21.44 4.13
N LEU A 614 9.87 -21.38 5.46
CA LEU A 614 11.17 -21.46 6.13
C LEU A 614 11.76 -22.86 6.09
N SER A 615 10.94 -23.90 6.26
CA SER A 615 11.36 -25.30 6.12
C SER A 615 11.93 -25.60 4.73
N ASN A 616 11.34 -25.02 3.68
CA ASN A 616 11.86 -25.14 2.31
C ASN A 616 13.15 -24.35 2.09
N ALA A 617 13.26 -23.15 2.67
CA ALA A 617 14.50 -22.36 2.63
C ALA A 617 15.65 -23.12 3.30
N LEU A 618 15.42 -23.64 4.51
CA LEU A 618 16.36 -24.50 5.22
C LEU A 618 16.75 -25.73 4.41
N LEU A 619 15.78 -26.41 3.79
CA LEU A 619 16.03 -27.61 2.99
C LEU A 619 16.99 -27.32 1.83
N ARG A 620 16.83 -26.19 1.13
CA ARG A 620 17.76 -25.77 0.06
C ARG A 620 19.18 -25.57 0.59
N GLU A 621 19.32 -24.88 1.72
CA GLU A 621 20.65 -24.66 2.33
C GLU A 621 21.30 -25.96 2.84
N LEU A 622 20.50 -26.87 3.40
CA LEU A 622 20.99 -28.17 3.87
C LEU A 622 21.33 -29.12 2.71
N ASP A 623 20.57 -29.08 1.62
CA ASP A 623 20.85 -29.84 0.39
C ASP A 623 22.19 -29.40 -0.23
N ASP A 624 22.50 -28.10 -0.22
CA ASP A 624 23.80 -27.57 -0.64
C ASP A 624 24.97 -28.09 0.23
N LEU A 625 24.68 -28.45 1.48
CA LEU A 625 25.63 -29.11 2.40
C LEU A 625 25.58 -30.66 2.30
N GLY A 626 24.76 -31.22 1.42
CA GLY A 626 24.58 -32.67 1.23
C GLY A 626 23.78 -33.37 2.33
N ILE A 627 23.02 -32.61 3.13
CA ILE A 627 22.22 -33.13 4.24
C ILE A 627 20.80 -33.41 3.72
N LYS A 628 20.36 -34.66 3.82
CA LYS A 628 19.04 -35.10 3.35
C LYS A 628 18.02 -35.16 4.48
N GLU A 629 16.76 -34.90 4.14
CA GLU A 629 15.62 -35.15 5.02
C GLU A 629 15.48 -36.65 5.31
N PHE A 630 15.23 -36.97 6.57
CA PHE A 630 14.96 -38.31 7.07
C PHE A 630 13.45 -38.55 7.12
N GLN A 631 12.94 -39.41 6.22
CA GLN A 631 11.50 -39.68 6.11
C GLN A 631 11.00 -40.80 7.05
N GLY A 632 11.88 -41.41 7.85
CA GLY A 632 11.53 -42.60 8.63
C GLY A 632 11.28 -43.82 7.74
N ARG A 633 10.91 -44.95 8.37
CA ARG A 633 10.63 -46.22 7.65
C ARG A 633 9.21 -46.28 7.11
N THR A 634 8.25 -45.77 7.87
CA THR A 634 6.82 -46.01 7.65
C THR A 634 5.95 -44.77 7.87
N SER A 635 6.34 -43.87 8.78
CA SER A 635 5.55 -42.68 9.09
C SER A 635 6.40 -41.52 9.65
N LYS A 636 5.82 -40.31 9.65
CA LYS A 636 6.41 -39.15 10.34
C LYS A 636 6.59 -39.39 11.85
N GLN A 637 5.69 -40.17 12.46
CA GLN A 637 5.81 -40.55 13.86
C GLN A 637 7.06 -41.41 14.08
N ASP A 638 7.35 -42.36 13.19
CA ASP A 638 8.55 -43.19 13.29
C ASP A 638 9.82 -42.35 13.10
N ALA A 639 9.78 -41.40 12.16
CA ALA A 639 10.90 -40.47 11.95
C ALA A 639 11.20 -39.64 13.21
N LEU A 640 10.17 -39.14 13.89
CA LEU A 640 10.28 -38.43 15.17
C LEU A 640 10.86 -39.32 16.27
N ILE A 641 10.28 -40.51 16.45
CA ILE A 641 10.71 -41.45 17.48
C ILE A 641 12.17 -41.85 17.29
N GLU A 642 12.57 -42.21 16.07
CA GLU A 642 13.97 -42.54 15.76
C GLU A 642 14.90 -41.35 15.99
N SER A 643 14.48 -40.13 15.65
CA SER A 643 15.25 -38.92 15.93
C SER A 643 15.47 -38.70 17.43
N ILE A 644 14.41 -38.79 18.23
CA ILE A 644 14.47 -38.57 19.69
C ILE A 644 15.33 -39.64 20.39
N LEU A 645 15.28 -40.88 19.90
CA LEU A 645 16.04 -42.01 20.47
C LEU A 645 17.54 -41.97 20.17
N GLU A 646 17.97 -41.25 19.14
CA GLU A 646 19.37 -41.19 18.72
C GLU A 646 20.19 -40.24 19.60
N THR A 647 20.55 -40.70 20.79
CA THR A 647 21.23 -39.87 21.79
C THR A 647 22.72 -39.65 21.53
N ARG A 648 23.32 -40.26 20.49
CA ARG A 648 24.76 -40.12 20.21
C ARG A 648 25.11 -38.83 19.47
N ARG A 649 24.09 -38.15 18.95
CA ARG A 649 24.21 -36.92 18.17
C ARG A 649 23.63 -35.76 18.97
N LYS A 650 24.10 -34.55 18.70
CA LYS A 650 23.47 -33.34 19.24
C LYS A 650 22.01 -33.30 18.78
N GLN A 651 21.09 -33.04 19.68
CA GLN A 651 19.67 -32.93 19.36
C GLN A 651 19.31 -31.46 19.26
N VAL A 652 18.78 -31.04 18.11
CA VAL A 652 18.46 -29.63 17.83
C VAL A 652 16.98 -29.53 17.48
N LEU A 653 16.27 -28.58 18.09
CA LEU A 653 14.88 -28.26 17.80
C LEU A 653 14.81 -26.86 17.15
N LEU A 654 14.25 -26.77 15.94
CA LEU A 654 14.05 -25.50 15.24
C LEU A 654 12.59 -25.05 15.35
N LEU A 655 12.41 -23.80 15.78
CA LEU A 655 11.11 -23.17 16.02
C LEU A 655 11.00 -21.84 15.28
N PHE A 656 9.76 -21.41 15.02
CA PHE A 656 9.49 -20.08 14.50
C PHE A 656 8.81 -19.24 15.59
N ASN A 657 9.36 -18.06 15.87
CA ASN A 657 8.97 -17.21 16.99
C ASN A 657 8.94 -17.96 18.34
N GLY A 658 9.85 -18.92 18.51
CA GLY A 658 10.06 -19.71 19.74
C GLY A 658 8.92 -20.65 20.14
N LEU A 659 7.93 -20.87 19.28
CA LEU A 659 6.83 -21.82 19.52
C LEU A 659 6.74 -22.86 18.39
N PRO A 660 6.26 -24.07 18.68
CA PRO A 660 5.87 -25.02 17.63
C PRO A 660 4.78 -24.46 16.71
N VAL A 661 3.83 -23.70 17.29
CA VAL A 661 2.78 -23.00 16.54
C VAL A 661 2.48 -21.64 17.18
N ASP A 662 2.76 -20.59 16.43
CA ASP A 662 2.70 -19.18 16.85
C ASP A 662 1.34 -18.50 16.59
N LEU A 663 0.24 -19.26 16.63
CA LEU A 663 -1.13 -18.77 16.39
C LEU A 663 -1.93 -18.59 17.69
N PRO A 664 -2.88 -17.63 17.77
CA PRO A 664 -3.60 -17.29 19.00
C PRO A 664 -4.45 -18.39 19.62
N SER A 665 -4.88 -19.39 18.83
CA SER A 665 -5.83 -20.44 19.26
C SER A 665 -5.16 -21.66 19.90
N ASN A 666 -3.83 -21.71 19.94
CA ASN A 666 -3.12 -22.95 20.24
C ASN A 666 -2.67 -22.95 21.70
N GLY A 667 -3.13 -23.92 22.49
CA GLY A 667 -2.88 -24.07 23.92
C GLY A 667 -1.42 -23.75 24.28
N PHE A 668 -1.19 -22.52 24.74
CA PHE A 668 0.16 -22.01 24.99
C PHE A 668 0.85 -22.83 26.08
N GLU A 669 0.08 -23.21 27.10
CA GLU A 669 0.48 -24.07 28.20
C GLU A 669 1.00 -25.43 27.72
N ASP A 670 0.31 -26.05 26.76
CA ASP A 670 0.68 -27.36 26.19
C ASP A 670 2.00 -27.26 25.41
N GLN A 671 2.11 -26.21 24.58
CA GLN A 671 3.32 -25.93 23.81
C GLN A 671 4.50 -25.60 24.71
N PHE A 672 4.29 -24.80 25.76
CA PHE A 672 5.33 -24.45 26.72
C PHE A 672 5.80 -25.67 27.50
N LEU A 673 4.88 -26.52 27.98
CA LEU A 673 5.22 -27.77 28.62
C LEU A 673 6.05 -28.65 27.67
N LEU A 674 5.64 -28.79 26.41
CA LEU A 674 6.41 -29.54 25.42
C LEU A 674 7.83 -29.00 25.26
N LEU A 675 8.01 -27.69 25.13
CA LEU A 675 9.34 -27.08 25.00
C LEU A 675 10.21 -27.33 26.23
N GLU A 676 9.68 -27.12 27.43
CA GLU A 676 10.38 -27.37 28.69
C GLU A 676 10.85 -28.84 28.76
N LYS A 677 9.98 -29.78 28.38
CA LYS A 677 10.29 -31.21 28.44
C LYS A 677 11.24 -31.66 27.35
N ILE A 678 11.13 -31.13 26.13
CA ILE A 678 12.07 -31.41 25.05
C ILE A 678 13.48 -30.91 25.40
N GLN A 679 13.60 -29.70 25.98
CA GLN A 679 14.88 -29.19 26.48
C GLN A 679 15.45 -30.09 27.58
N LYS A 680 14.62 -30.56 28.53
CA LYS A 680 15.03 -31.53 29.56
C LYS A 680 15.54 -32.85 28.98
N LEU A 681 14.98 -33.30 27.85
CA LEU A 681 15.47 -34.49 27.14
C LEU A 681 16.85 -34.29 26.50
N GLY A 682 17.35 -33.06 26.42
CA GLY A 682 18.68 -32.72 25.90
C GLY A 682 18.68 -32.06 24.53
N PHE A 683 17.53 -31.58 24.05
CA PHE A 683 17.47 -30.78 22.83
C PHE A 683 17.94 -29.34 23.08
N ILE A 684 18.72 -28.83 22.14
CA ILE A 684 19.08 -27.42 22.02
C ILE A 684 18.02 -26.74 21.15
N THR A 685 17.32 -25.75 21.68
CA THR A 685 16.32 -24.97 20.92
C THR A 685 17.00 -23.84 20.17
N HIS A 686 16.65 -23.69 18.89
CA HIS A 686 16.98 -22.51 18.10
C HIS A 686 15.71 -21.98 17.46
N SER A 687 15.48 -20.69 17.67
CA SER A 687 14.27 -20.00 17.23
C SER A 687 14.63 -19.03 16.12
N ILE A 688 13.89 -19.06 15.02
CA ILE A 688 13.96 -18.04 13.97
C ILE A 688 12.88 -17.01 14.26
N TRP A 689 13.29 -15.77 14.46
CA TRP A 689 12.38 -14.67 14.79
C TRP A 689 11.94 -13.94 13.52
N ALA A 690 10.65 -13.61 13.45
CA ALA A 690 10.11 -12.81 12.36
C ALA A 690 10.81 -11.44 12.26
N SER A 691 11.16 -10.83 13.40
CA SER A 691 11.94 -9.59 13.48
C SER A 691 13.27 -9.69 12.76
N ASP A 692 13.99 -10.81 12.94
CA ASP A 692 15.32 -11.00 12.39
C ASP A 692 15.26 -11.20 10.88
N ILE A 693 14.27 -11.95 10.39
CA ILE A 693 14.05 -12.10 8.96
C ILE A 693 13.75 -10.74 8.31
N ILE A 694 12.91 -9.92 8.95
CA ILE A 694 12.58 -8.59 8.43
C ILE A 694 13.85 -7.70 8.42
N ALA A 695 14.58 -7.65 9.53
CA ALA A 695 15.77 -6.80 9.67
C ALA A 695 16.93 -7.19 8.75
N THR A 696 17.08 -8.48 8.45
CA THR A 696 18.10 -8.98 7.51
C THR A 696 17.65 -8.94 6.05
N GLY A 697 16.40 -8.55 5.80
CA GLY A 697 15.86 -8.43 4.46
C GLY A 697 15.55 -9.78 3.80
N GLY A 698 14.91 -10.67 4.55
CA GLY A 698 14.44 -11.97 4.08
C GLY A 698 15.45 -13.09 4.16
N SER A 699 16.67 -12.86 4.66
CA SER A 699 17.60 -13.97 4.91
C SER A 699 17.26 -14.63 6.24
N PRO A 700 16.78 -15.88 6.29
CA PRO A 700 16.65 -16.57 7.56
C PRO A 700 18.04 -16.68 8.22
N CYS A 701 18.15 -16.28 9.49
CA CYS A 701 19.41 -16.28 10.24
C CYS A 701 19.80 -17.71 10.68
N PHE A 702 20.19 -18.57 9.74
CA PHE A 702 20.70 -19.92 10.06
C PHE A 702 22.18 -19.92 10.49
N ASP A 703 22.83 -18.76 10.59
CA ASP A 703 24.25 -18.68 10.95
C ASP A 703 24.53 -19.24 12.35
N GLU A 704 23.62 -19.05 13.30
CA GLU A 704 23.73 -19.67 14.63
C GLU A 704 23.61 -21.18 14.55
N LEU A 705 22.64 -21.69 13.79
CA LEU A 705 22.50 -23.11 13.52
C LEU A 705 23.77 -23.68 12.87
N ARG A 706 24.36 -22.99 11.89
CA ARG A 706 25.60 -23.41 11.24
C ARG A 706 26.75 -23.50 12.24
N LYS A 707 26.89 -22.51 13.13
CA LYS A 707 27.91 -22.56 14.20
C LYS A 707 27.72 -23.79 15.09
N GLU A 708 26.48 -24.11 15.45
CA GLU A 708 26.17 -25.24 16.33
C GLU A 708 26.35 -26.61 15.65
N LEU A 709 26.12 -26.70 14.33
CA LEU A 709 26.29 -27.93 13.56
C LEU A 709 27.76 -28.23 13.21
N ILE A 710 28.59 -27.20 13.08
CA ILE A 710 30.02 -27.30 12.70
C ILE A 710 30.92 -27.50 13.93
N CYS A 711 30.57 -26.91 15.08
CA CYS A 711 31.27 -27.10 16.35
C CYS A 711 30.85 -28.43 17.02
#